data_AF-A0A1V2QN25-F1
#
_entry.id   AF-A0A1V2QN25-F1
#
_cell.length_a   1.000
_cell.length_b   1.000
_cell.length_c   1.000
_cell.angle_alpha   90.00
_cell.angle_beta   90.00
_cell.angle_gamma   90.00
#
_symmetry.space_group_name_H-M   'P 1'
#
loop_
_entity.id
_entity.type
_entity.pdbx_description
1 polymer ?
#
loop_
_entity_poly.entity_id
_entity_poly.type
_entity_poly.pdbx_seq_one_letter_code
_entity_poly.pdbx_strand_id
1 'polypeptide(L)'
;MPPRPRSSALVAALVFALVPPAPVAHAQPPPVVDLPGVAVAPAVDPARRVETARATRPVAPGVFLSSFDWYEPGGAGGWIRGDALTVDLTAGTRVDYLHPGRVAAAEPLSAQADRTRAVAAVNGDFFDINNSNAPRGVGVQDGRTVKSPAAGHRRAVGLDAAGVGRVMEVFFDGRITRADGTSIRLDQLNSAAVEAGGVGLFDPMWGSYSRARAVQGASRVTEVVVRAGVVAELRDRAGDDPIPADGQVLVGREAGADALATLAVGERIAVEHTTKTGDGGALRAAIGGNQLLIKDGVVVAPDDPLHPRTAVGFSADGKKMFLLTVDGRQGAYLLGLTLKDVAAILLELGAHNALNLDGGGSSTLLARTPGAESVVVENTPSDGGERPVPNGLALYAPAGSGSLTGFWVRTAIDPRGAPGADTVPGGHPERVFPGLTRRLVADGHDETYGPARDDAHLWRTTRADVGWVDRDGVFRAHRPGTTKAVAQRGGVTGEVELTVLGALAGLSATTSRLSLPEVGGVGGFGVVGRDGDGFTAPVEPADLALEYDRSVVDIAAGADGSLRITALQPGATTVVARVGSHVVRVPVTVGLEERLVAGFDDGASWTFGSARGSGSVTPVAEGHTGAGLRMSYDFSKSTGTRTAYANPPRPIEVEGQPLALGAWVYGHGRGEWTAFTVTDSTGVSRSLYGPYITWTGWRYLEVPVPSGLAFPLRVNRFYTIETKADRQYTGEVIVDDIVAKVPPAVELPEAEEPADRFVVRDGTVADRPWRFAVMSDAQFVARNPDSDLVRSARRTLREIKAQRPDFVVINGDFVDEASPADLALARRVLTEELGDELPWYYVPGNHEIMGPGTIDNFRREFGVTNRVFDHKGTRFVLLDSSTGTVRGGGFDQAVMLRDALRDHDPVNSVVVLEHHPTRDPTPTKGSQLSDRLEADVVEDWLADFRRTTGKGAAFIGAHVGLFHASRVDGVPYLINGNSGKAPAGEAGRGGFTGWTMLGVDPRRGADDWLAAEIRPHVDTLTLDAPTVVRMGTPAQITATLTQAARQVPVAHPVTADWSGSLNLHIGPAHGLRPWHVAWLDPTTGTLKALRPGQLTLAVTVNGATQRTTLTTALPTWPRATA
;
A
#
# COMPACT_ATOMS: atom_id res chain seq x y z
N MET A 1 -9.40 -26.00 -69.15
CA MET A 1 -9.48 -25.38 -70.49
C MET A 1 -10.43 -24.20 -70.39
N PRO A 2 -10.13 -23.00 -70.92
CA PRO A 2 -8.89 -22.20 -70.99
C PRO A 2 -9.15 -20.75 -70.39
N PRO A 3 -8.35 -19.67 -70.59
CA PRO A 3 -6.89 -19.45 -70.71
C PRO A 3 -6.31 -18.28 -69.81
N ARG A 4 -4.97 -18.15 -69.87
CA ARG A 4 -4.04 -17.01 -69.57
C ARG A 4 -4.44 -15.67 -70.30
N PRO A 5 -3.80 -14.45 -70.17
CA PRO A 5 -2.36 -14.17 -69.89
C PRO A 5 -1.89 -12.79 -69.27
N ARG A 6 -0.57 -12.74 -68.91
CA ARG A 6 0.51 -11.72 -69.12
C ARG A 6 0.37 -10.23 -68.68
N SER A 7 1.29 -9.75 -67.82
CA SER A 7 2.45 -8.83 -68.07
C SER A 7 2.16 -7.36 -67.64
N SER A 8 3.02 -6.53 -67.03
CA SER A 8 4.49 -6.36 -67.06
C SER A 8 4.98 -5.51 -65.86
N ALA A 9 6.31 -5.50 -65.67
CA ALA A 9 7.10 -4.80 -64.66
C ALA A 9 7.02 -3.26 -64.62
N LEU A 10 7.36 -2.67 -63.46
CA LEU A 10 8.38 -1.62 -63.37
C LEU A 10 9.07 -1.67 -61.98
N VAL A 11 10.39 -1.83 -62.01
CA VAL A 11 11.31 -1.74 -60.87
C VAL A 11 11.85 -0.31 -60.83
N ALA A 12 11.77 0.35 -59.67
CA ALA A 12 12.56 1.53 -59.37
C ALA A 12 13.19 1.37 -57.99
N ALA A 13 14.52 1.28 -57.98
CA ALA A 13 15.35 1.26 -56.79
C ALA A 13 15.38 2.64 -56.13
N LEU A 14 15.29 2.70 -54.80
CA LEU A 14 15.74 3.86 -54.03
C LEU A 14 16.81 3.42 -53.02
N VAL A 15 17.98 4.00 -53.19
CA VAL A 15 19.20 3.81 -52.41
C VAL A 15 19.01 4.45 -51.02
N PHE A 16 19.11 3.67 -49.95
CA PHE A 16 19.29 4.19 -48.60
C PHE A 16 20.75 4.62 -48.43
N ALA A 17 20.99 5.93 -48.48
CA ALA A 17 22.24 6.51 -48.02
C ALA A 17 22.26 6.50 -46.49
N LEU A 18 23.12 5.67 -45.91
CA LEU A 18 23.52 5.73 -44.50
C LEU A 18 24.32 7.01 -44.26
N VAL A 19 23.68 8.02 -43.68
CA VAL A 19 24.36 9.14 -43.03
C VAL A 19 24.70 8.69 -41.61
N PRO A 20 25.97 8.71 -41.17
CA PRO A 20 26.33 8.41 -39.79
C PRO A 20 25.74 9.49 -38.86
N PRO A 21 25.12 9.13 -37.73
CA PRO A 21 24.65 10.10 -36.76
C PRO A 21 25.85 10.87 -36.19
N ALA A 22 25.75 12.20 -36.23
CA ALA A 22 26.68 13.08 -35.53
C ALA A 22 26.66 12.78 -34.02
N PRO A 23 27.80 12.96 -33.31
CA PRO A 23 27.87 12.74 -31.88
C PRO A 23 26.96 13.73 -31.17
N VAL A 24 25.92 13.23 -30.52
CA VAL A 24 25.11 14.02 -29.59
C VAL A 24 26.02 14.38 -28.42
N ALA A 25 26.40 15.66 -28.34
CA ALA A 25 27.05 16.21 -27.17
C ALA A 25 26.17 15.87 -25.95
N HIS A 26 26.73 15.15 -24.99
CA HIS A 26 26.08 14.88 -23.71
C HIS A 26 25.80 16.22 -23.04
N ALA A 27 24.53 16.62 -23.02
CA ALA A 27 24.07 17.64 -22.10
C ALA A 27 24.40 17.11 -20.70
N GLN A 28 25.14 17.92 -19.92
CA GLN A 28 25.34 17.66 -18.51
C GLN A 28 23.97 17.42 -17.85
N PRO A 29 23.86 16.47 -16.90
CA PRO A 29 22.65 16.35 -16.10
C PRO A 29 22.32 17.75 -15.54
N PRO A 30 21.04 18.17 -15.56
CA PRO A 30 20.68 19.46 -14.99
C PRO A 30 21.22 19.52 -13.56
N PRO A 31 21.78 20.66 -13.11
CA PRO A 31 22.14 20.81 -11.72
C PRO A 31 20.93 20.46 -10.87
N VAL A 32 21.14 19.57 -9.93
CA VAL A 32 20.19 19.22 -8.88
C VAL A 32 19.68 20.55 -8.31
N VAL A 33 18.38 20.80 -8.44
CA VAL A 33 17.74 21.91 -7.74
C VAL A 33 17.88 21.57 -6.27
N ASP A 34 18.74 22.32 -5.56
CA ASP A 34 18.81 22.30 -4.10
C ASP A 34 17.39 22.50 -3.57
N LEU A 35 16.80 21.42 -3.05
CA LEU A 35 15.65 21.54 -2.18
C LEU A 35 16.10 22.39 -0.98
N PRO A 36 15.30 23.38 -0.54
CA PRO A 36 15.68 24.23 0.59
C PRO A 36 16.05 23.34 1.77
N GLY A 37 17.25 23.57 2.31
CA GLY A 37 17.90 22.73 3.31
C GLY A 37 16.96 22.39 4.46
N VAL A 38 16.43 21.17 4.44
CA VAL A 38 15.87 20.53 5.62
C VAL A 38 17.07 20.30 6.53
N ALA A 39 17.07 20.97 7.69
CA ALA A 39 18.04 20.71 8.73
C ALA A 39 18.06 19.19 8.99
N VAL A 40 19.21 18.56 8.70
CA VAL A 40 19.46 17.15 9.00
C VAL A 40 19.41 17.02 10.52
N ALA A 41 18.30 16.46 11.02
CA ALA A 41 18.22 16.03 12.41
C ALA A 41 19.29 14.95 12.63
N PRO A 42 19.95 14.93 13.81
CA PRO A 42 20.96 13.93 14.12
C PRO A 42 20.37 12.52 14.14
N ALA A 43 21.26 11.53 13.99
CA ALA A 43 21.03 10.08 14.04
C ALA A 43 19.88 9.67 14.98
N VAL A 44 18.99 8.81 14.48
CA VAL A 44 17.86 8.18 15.19
C VAL A 44 18.09 8.13 16.70
N ASP A 45 17.31 8.89 17.46
CA ASP A 45 17.23 8.74 18.92
C ASP A 45 16.27 7.58 19.21
N PRO A 46 16.74 6.42 19.71
CA PRO A 46 15.85 5.31 20.03
C PRO A 46 14.77 5.68 21.05
N ALA A 47 14.98 6.74 21.84
CA ALA A 47 13.98 7.27 22.77
C ALA A 47 12.85 8.05 22.05
N ARG A 48 13.02 8.37 20.77
CA ARG A 48 12.05 9.09 19.92
C ARG A 48 11.67 8.27 18.70
N ARG A 49 11.23 7.03 18.90
CA ARG A 49 10.50 6.24 17.89
C ARG A 49 9.28 5.55 18.49
N VAL A 50 8.34 5.18 17.63
CA VAL A 50 7.17 4.37 17.98
C VAL A 50 7.23 3.07 17.20
N GLU A 51 7.61 1.97 17.87
CA GLU A 51 7.56 0.64 17.26
C GLU A 51 6.10 0.22 17.02
N THR A 52 5.80 -0.20 15.79
CA THR A 52 4.45 -0.59 15.37
C THR A 52 4.36 -2.09 15.14
N ALA A 53 5.45 -2.74 14.75
CA ALA A 53 5.53 -4.19 14.68
C ALA A 53 6.95 -4.71 14.95
N ARG A 54 7.05 -5.90 15.56
CA ARG A 54 8.29 -6.66 15.65
C ARG A 54 7.99 -8.16 15.73
N ALA A 55 8.71 -8.93 14.92
CA ALA A 55 8.71 -10.39 15.00
C ALA A 55 10.15 -10.90 15.04
N THR A 56 10.39 -12.00 15.76
CA THR A 56 11.71 -12.64 15.81
C THR A 56 11.57 -14.15 15.71
N ARG A 57 12.41 -14.78 14.88
CA ARG A 57 12.44 -16.23 14.70
C ARG A 57 13.86 -16.77 14.56
N PRO A 58 14.13 -18.01 14.99
CA PRO A 58 15.39 -18.67 14.69
C PRO A 58 15.50 -19.01 13.20
N VAL A 59 16.73 -19.06 12.69
CA VAL A 59 17.06 -19.50 11.32
C VAL A 59 18.03 -20.69 11.36
N ALA A 60 19.00 -20.65 12.28
CA ALA A 60 20.02 -21.68 12.51
C ALA A 60 20.57 -21.54 13.95
N PRO A 61 21.40 -22.45 14.47
CA PRO A 61 22.04 -22.28 15.77
C PRO A 61 22.80 -20.97 15.87
N GLY A 62 22.40 -20.12 16.83
CA GLY A 62 22.97 -18.79 17.03
C GLY A 62 22.57 -17.75 15.98
N VAL A 63 21.62 -18.04 15.07
CA VAL A 63 21.14 -17.11 14.04
C VAL A 63 19.66 -16.81 14.26
N PHE A 64 19.34 -15.54 14.49
CA PHE A 64 17.98 -15.05 14.66
C PHE A 64 17.67 -13.95 13.65
N LEU A 65 16.52 -14.04 13.00
CA LEU A 65 15.96 -12.98 12.17
C LEU A 65 14.98 -12.17 13.01
N SER A 66 15.14 -10.84 13.02
CA SER A 66 14.16 -9.89 13.53
C SER A 66 13.67 -9.00 12.39
N SER A 67 12.37 -9.01 12.15
CA SER A 67 11.68 -8.07 11.27
C SER A 67 10.98 -7.02 12.12
N PHE A 68 11.04 -5.76 11.72
CA PHE A 68 10.48 -4.65 12.51
C PHE A 68 9.96 -3.52 11.63
N ASP A 69 8.92 -2.87 12.14
CA ASP A 69 8.39 -1.62 11.63
C ASP A 69 8.34 -0.60 12.77
N TRP A 70 8.77 0.63 12.50
CA TRP A 70 8.56 1.73 13.42
C TRP A 70 8.35 3.06 12.73
N TYR A 71 7.82 3.98 13.51
CA TYR A 71 7.57 5.35 13.16
C TYR A 71 8.56 6.29 13.87
N GLU A 72 9.17 7.26 13.17
CA GLU A 72 10.20 8.17 13.72
C GLU A 72 10.00 9.64 13.30
N PRO A 73 10.51 10.63 14.07
CA PRO A 73 10.34 12.05 13.76
C PRO A 73 11.18 12.48 12.56
N GLY A 74 10.61 13.30 11.67
CA GLY A 74 11.36 13.92 10.57
C GLY A 74 10.48 14.43 9.43
N GLY A 75 10.95 15.46 8.71
CA GLY A 75 10.20 16.11 7.62
C GLY A 75 10.00 15.26 6.36
N ALA A 76 10.79 14.19 6.19
CA ALA A 76 10.71 13.30 5.04
C ALA A 76 9.76 12.10 5.23
N GLY A 77 9.26 11.83 6.45
CA GLY A 77 8.17 10.86 6.62
C GLY A 77 8.53 9.46 7.10
N GLY A 78 9.34 9.37 8.16
CA GLY A 78 8.90 8.75 9.41
C GLY A 78 8.44 7.29 9.46
N TRP A 79 8.56 6.47 8.41
CA TRP A 79 8.34 5.02 8.49
C TRP A 79 9.60 4.24 8.13
N ILE A 80 10.01 3.34 9.02
CA ILE A 80 11.13 2.44 8.80
C ILE A 80 10.59 1.01 8.86
N ARG A 81 10.90 0.26 7.80
CA ARG A 81 10.73 -1.19 7.73
C ARG A 81 12.10 -1.82 7.51
N GLY A 82 12.45 -2.80 8.35
CA GLY A 82 13.75 -3.45 8.25
C GLY A 82 13.78 -4.88 8.78
N ASP A 83 14.81 -5.59 8.34
CA ASP A 83 15.10 -6.96 8.72
C ASP A 83 16.55 -7.07 9.18
N ALA A 84 16.77 -7.71 10.32
CA ALA A 84 18.08 -7.88 10.91
C ALA A 84 18.36 -9.34 11.26
N LEU A 85 19.47 -9.90 10.75
CA LEU A 85 20.03 -11.16 11.26
C LEU A 85 21.06 -10.86 12.33
N THR A 86 20.84 -11.40 13.53
CA THR A 86 21.85 -11.46 14.60
C THR A 86 22.47 -12.84 14.63
N VAL A 87 23.81 -12.89 14.52
CA VAL A 87 24.58 -14.12 14.31
C VAL A 87 25.64 -14.24 15.39
N ASP A 88 25.58 -15.32 16.18
CA ASP A 88 26.68 -15.77 17.03
C ASP A 88 27.63 -16.65 16.22
N LEU A 89 28.79 -16.10 15.85
CA LEU A 89 29.80 -16.79 15.05
C LEU A 89 30.48 -17.93 15.82
N THR A 90 30.26 -18.05 17.13
CA THR A 90 30.78 -19.17 17.95
C THR A 90 29.85 -20.37 18.00
N ALA A 91 28.61 -20.25 17.51
CA ALA A 91 27.58 -21.28 17.54
C ALA A 91 27.67 -22.30 16.37
N GLY A 92 28.73 -22.24 15.56
CA GLY A 92 28.99 -23.18 14.47
C GLY A 92 28.46 -22.77 13.10
N THR A 93 27.77 -21.63 12.99
CA THR A 93 27.37 -21.05 11.70
C THR A 93 28.59 -20.55 10.92
N ARG A 94 28.72 -20.98 9.66
CA ARG A 94 29.77 -20.51 8.74
C ARG A 94 29.25 -19.37 7.88
N VAL A 95 30.06 -18.34 7.68
CA VAL A 95 29.79 -17.25 6.73
C VAL A 95 30.77 -17.33 5.56
N ASP A 96 30.29 -17.19 4.32
CA ASP A 96 31.14 -17.26 3.14
C ASP A 96 30.63 -16.38 1.97
N TYR A 97 31.52 -16.12 1.01
CA TYR A 97 31.21 -15.35 -0.20
C TYR A 97 30.34 -16.16 -1.17
N LEU A 98 29.29 -15.53 -1.69
CA LEU A 98 28.33 -16.09 -2.63
C LEU A 98 28.46 -15.40 -3.99
N HIS A 99 28.35 -16.16 -5.08
CA HIS A 99 28.40 -15.63 -6.45
C HIS A 99 27.69 -16.55 -7.46
N PRO A 100 27.32 -16.06 -8.66
CA PRO A 100 26.59 -16.81 -9.67
C PRO A 100 27.44 -17.77 -10.51
N GLY A 101 28.55 -18.26 -9.97
CA GLY A 101 29.51 -19.10 -10.69
C GLY A 101 30.52 -18.33 -11.57
N ARG A 102 30.24 -17.07 -11.96
CA ARG A 102 31.17 -16.18 -12.69
C ARG A 102 31.15 -14.77 -12.09
N VAL A 103 32.28 -14.07 -12.17
CA VAL A 103 32.46 -12.71 -11.64
C VAL A 103 31.69 -11.67 -12.45
N ALA A 104 31.64 -11.80 -13.77
CA ALA A 104 30.90 -10.89 -14.66
C ALA A 104 29.45 -11.33 -14.93
N ALA A 105 28.88 -12.17 -14.07
CA ALA A 105 27.48 -12.59 -14.14
C ALA A 105 26.70 -12.00 -12.96
N ALA A 106 25.38 -11.87 -13.12
CA ALA A 106 24.46 -11.49 -12.06
C ALA A 106 23.22 -12.37 -12.16
N GLU A 107 22.70 -12.79 -11.01
CA GLU A 107 21.45 -13.55 -10.89
C GLU A 107 20.77 -13.15 -9.56
N PRO A 108 19.44 -13.36 -9.40
CA PRO A 108 18.76 -13.12 -8.13
C PRO A 108 19.47 -13.80 -6.96
N LEU A 109 19.54 -13.14 -5.81
CA LEU A 109 20.31 -13.64 -4.67
C LEU A 109 19.76 -14.99 -4.20
N SER A 110 18.43 -15.18 -4.26
CA SER A 110 17.74 -16.42 -3.91
C SER A 110 18.26 -17.62 -4.70
N ALA A 111 18.42 -17.48 -6.02
CA ALA A 111 18.96 -18.54 -6.87
C ALA A 111 20.39 -18.94 -6.49
N GLN A 112 21.24 -17.99 -6.10
CA GLN A 112 22.61 -18.30 -5.67
C GLN A 112 22.60 -19.03 -4.32
N ALA A 113 21.81 -18.53 -3.37
CA ALA A 113 21.73 -19.05 -2.00
C ALA A 113 21.15 -20.47 -1.96
N ASP A 114 20.10 -20.75 -2.72
CA ASP A 114 19.51 -22.09 -2.80
C ASP A 114 20.47 -23.10 -3.43
N ARG A 115 21.20 -22.69 -4.48
CA ARG A 115 22.18 -23.56 -5.15
C ARG A 115 23.30 -24.03 -4.21
N THR A 116 23.71 -23.20 -3.26
CA THR A 116 24.73 -23.56 -2.26
C THR A 116 24.15 -24.06 -0.94
N ARG A 117 22.82 -24.13 -0.82
CA ARG A 117 22.09 -24.49 0.40
C ARG A 117 22.40 -23.58 1.59
N ALA A 118 22.54 -22.28 1.33
CA ALA A 118 22.63 -21.29 2.40
C ALA A 118 21.34 -21.26 3.23
N VAL A 119 21.45 -21.01 4.53
CA VAL A 119 20.29 -20.84 5.44
C VAL A 119 19.83 -19.39 5.53
N ALA A 120 20.70 -18.45 5.20
CA ALA A 120 20.39 -17.04 5.03
C ALA A 120 21.44 -16.38 4.13
N ALA A 121 21.12 -15.23 3.54
CA ALA A 121 22.07 -14.42 2.79
C ALA A 121 21.63 -12.97 2.71
N VAL A 122 22.59 -12.07 2.49
CA VAL A 122 22.31 -10.69 2.05
C VAL A 122 23.09 -10.37 0.78
N ASN A 123 22.62 -9.38 0.01
CA ASN A 123 23.36 -8.90 -1.15
C ASN A 123 24.71 -8.28 -0.74
N GLY A 124 25.62 -8.24 -1.70
CA GLY A 124 27.01 -7.91 -1.45
C GLY A 124 27.42 -6.51 -1.90
N ASP A 125 28.49 -6.50 -2.68
CA ASP A 125 29.30 -5.35 -3.00
C ASP A 125 28.70 -4.48 -4.11
N PHE A 126 29.18 -3.24 -4.21
CA PHE A 126 28.91 -2.37 -5.35
C PHE A 126 29.51 -2.98 -6.61
N PHE A 127 28.85 -2.79 -7.76
CA PHE A 127 29.28 -3.43 -9.00
C PHE A 127 29.18 -2.52 -10.22
N ASP A 128 29.77 -2.95 -11.34
CA ASP A 128 29.72 -2.27 -12.64
C ASP A 128 28.36 -2.52 -13.32
N ILE A 129 27.31 -1.99 -12.68
CA ILE A 129 25.92 -2.12 -13.09
C ILE A 129 25.69 -1.55 -14.51
N ASN A 130 24.88 -2.23 -15.32
CA ASN A 130 24.64 -1.96 -16.75
C ASN A 130 25.82 -2.24 -17.68
N ASN A 131 26.85 -2.93 -17.22
CA ASN A 131 28.00 -3.29 -18.04
C ASN A 131 28.47 -4.71 -17.70
N SER A 132 29.68 -4.88 -17.15
CA SER A 132 30.24 -6.20 -16.84
C SER A 132 29.56 -6.92 -15.70
N ASN A 133 28.73 -6.24 -14.91
CA ASN A 133 28.19 -6.71 -13.63
C ASN A 133 29.24 -7.07 -12.58
N ALA A 134 30.54 -6.97 -12.85
CA ALA A 134 31.54 -7.42 -11.92
C ALA A 134 31.57 -6.53 -10.66
N PRO A 135 31.72 -7.13 -9.45
CA PRO A 135 31.86 -6.36 -8.21
C PRO A 135 33.10 -5.47 -8.25
N ARG A 136 33.14 -4.43 -7.41
CA ARG A 136 34.21 -3.43 -7.40
C ARG A 136 35.27 -3.71 -6.34
N GLY A 137 34.88 -4.16 -5.17
CA GLY A 137 35.73 -4.58 -4.07
C GLY A 137 36.19 -6.03 -4.18
N VAL A 138 36.76 -6.53 -3.07
CA VAL A 138 37.34 -7.87 -3.01
C VAL A 138 36.27 -8.96 -2.90
N GLY A 139 36.56 -10.15 -3.42
CA GLY A 139 35.83 -11.38 -3.12
C GLY A 139 36.80 -12.47 -2.71
N VAL A 140 36.67 -12.99 -1.50
CA VAL A 140 37.41 -14.16 -1.00
C VAL A 140 36.41 -15.23 -0.59
N GLN A 141 36.55 -16.43 -1.16
CA GLN A 141 35.71 -17.59 -0.86
C GLN A 141 36.60 -18.76 -0.45
N ASP A 142 36.33 -19.36 0.71
CA ASP A 142 37.12 -20.46 1.28
C ASP A 142 38.65 -20.23 1.23
N GLY A 143 39.07 -19.01 1.58
CA GLY A 143 40.46 -18.56 1.59
C GLY A 143 41.08 -18.28 0.23
N ARG A 144 40.34 -18.47 -0.87
CA ARG A 144 40.80 -18.21 -2.23
C ARG A 144 40.29 -16.85 -2.72
N THR A 145 41.18 -16.03 -3.26
CA THR A 145 40.79 -14.77 -3.93
C THR A 145 40.02 -15.11 -5.21
N VAL A 146 38.76 -14.72 -5.28
CA VAL A 146 37.91 -14.83 -6.49
C VAL A 146 38.13 -13.62 -7.40
N LYS A 147 38.29 -12.44 -6.80
CA LYS A 147 38.67 -11.20 -7.48
C LYS A 147 39.39 -10.25 -6.54
N SER A 148 40.24 -9.39 -7.10
CA SER A 148 40.90 -8.31 -6.36
C SER A 148 39.97 -7.11 -6.18
N PRO A 149 40.20 -6.25 -5.16
CA PRO A 149 39.58 -4.94 -5.11
C PRO A 149 40.09 -4.05 -6.24
N ALA A 150 39.21 -3.21 -6.79
CA ALA A 150 39.57 -2.11 -7.67
C ALA A 150 40.19 -0.94 -6.88
N ALA A 151 40.85 -0.03 -7.60
CA ALA A 151 41.34 1.22 -7.02
C ALA A 151 40.22 1.95 -6.26
N GLY A 152 40.49 2.32 -5.00
CA GLY A 152 39.52 3.00 -4.14
C GLY A 152 38.46 2.11 -3.48
N HIS A 153 38.41 0.81 -3.77
CA HIS A 153 37.40 -0.14 -3.24
C HIS A 153 38.02 -1.22 -2.33
N ARG A 154 38.94 -0.82 -1.44
CA ARG A 154 39.68 -1.76 -0.57
C ARG A 154 38.96 -2.16 0.71
N ARG A 155 37.89 -1.46 1.09
CA ARG A 155 37.15 -1.77 2.31
C ARG A 155 36.30 -3.02 2.13
N ALA A 156 36.32 -3.88 3.13
CA ALA A 156 35.60 -5.13 3.11
C ALA A 156 35.12 -5.49 4.52
N VAL A 157 34.07 -6.30 4.57
CA VAL A 157 33.80 -7.15 5.72
C VAL A 157 34.36 -8.54 5.46
N GLY A 158 34.95 -9.16 6.47
CA GLY A 158 35.54 -10.48 6.30
C GLY A 158 35.72 -11.21 7.61
N LEU A 159 35.88 -12.52 7.49
CA LEU A 159 36.18 -13.43 8.59
C LEU A 159 37.60 -13.97 8.40
N ASP A 160 38.35 -13.99 9.50
CA ASP A 160 39.64 -14.67 9.53
C ASP A 160 39.46 -16.20 9.62
N ALA A 161 40.57 -16.93 9.59
CA ALA A 161 40.57 -18.38 9.71
C ALA A 161 40.01 -18.89 11.06
N ALA A 162 40.00 -18.07 12.12
CA ALA A 162 39.42 -18.40 13.42
C ALA A 162 37.91 -18.10 13.49
N GLY A 163 37.31 -17.57 12.42
CA GLY A 163 35.89 -17.23 12.36
C GLY A 163 35.55 -15.91 13.05
N VAL A 164 36.55 -15.07 13.33
CA VAL A 164 36.31 -13.73 13.91
C VAL A 164 36.06 -12.73 12.79
N GLY A 165 34.92 -12.04 12.87
CA GLY A 165 34.50 -11.06 11.89
C GLY A 165 35.07 -9.66 12.14
N ARG A 166 35.46 -8.97 11.06
CA ARG A 166 36.02 -7.61 11.12
C ARG A 166 35.61 -6.76 9.91
N VAL A 167 35.63 -5.45 10.09
CA VAL A 167 35.69 -4.47 9.00
C VAL A 167 37.15 -4.10 8.79
N MET A 168 37.66 -4.19 7.55
CA MET A 168 39.08 -3.96 7.27
C MET A 168 39.34 -3.48 5.85
N GLU A 169 40.58 -3.08 5.57
CA GLU A 169 41.08 -2.92 4.21
C GLU A 169 41.77 -4.20 3.75
N VAL A 170 41.47 -4.61 2.52
CA VAL A 170 42.07 -5.75 1.84
C VAL A 170 42.87 -5.26 0.65
N PHE A 171 44.10 -5.74 0.55
CA PHE A 171 45.04 -5.40 -0.50
C PHE A 171 45.31 -6.62 -1.37
N PHE A 172 45.64 -6.36 -2.63
CA PHE A 172 46.06 -7.38 -3.60
C PHE A 172 47.56 -7.28 -3.82
N ASP A 173 48.24 -8.42 -3.78
CA ASP A 173 49.66 -8.55 -4.05
C ASP A 173 49.84 -9.61 -5.13
N GLY A 174 50.31 -9.21 -6.30
CA GLY A 174 50.42 -10.08 -7.46
C GLY A 174 51.69 -9.82 -8.26
N ARG A 175 52.26 -10.88 -8.81
CA ARG A 175 53.42 -10.82 -9.70
C ARG A 175 53.42 -11.93 -10.75
N ILE A 176 54.01 -11.62 -11.88
CA ILE A 176 54.35 -12.55 -12.95
C ILE A 176 55.86 -12.67 -12.95
N THR A 177 56.40 -13.85 -12.64
CA THR A 177 57.84 -14.12 -12.54
C THR A 177 58.31 -14.92 -13.76
N ARG A 178 59.38 -14.46 -14.39
CA ARG A 178 60.04 -15.15 -15.49
C ARG A 178 61.06 -16.17 -14.98
N ALA A 179 61.51 -17.06 -15.89
CA ALA A 179 62.57 -18.02 -15.60
C ALA A 179 63.91 -17.36 -15.21
N ASP A 180 64.18 -16.12 -15.67
CA ASP A 180 65.37 -15.35 -15.34
C ASP A 180 65.28 -14.60 -13.98
N GLY A 181 64.15 -14.74 -13.27
CA GLY A 181 63.89 -14.09 -11.99
C GLY A 181 63.37 -12.66 -12.08
N THR A 182 63.23 -12.09 -13.28
CA THR A 182 62.57 -10.78 -13.44
C THR A 182 61.06 -10.89 -13.23
N SER A 183 60.44 -9.83 -12.72
CA SER A 183 59.01 -9.83 -12.38
C SER A 183 58.25 -8.64 -12.96
N ILE A 184 57.06 -8.90 -13.49
CA ILE A 184 56.05 -7.88 -13.83
C ILE A 184 55.04 -7.84 -12.67
N ARG A 185 54.69 -6.64 -12.21
CA ARG A 185 53.66 -6.46 -11.18
C ARG A 185 52.29 -6.79 -11.76
N LEU A 186 51.47 -7.50 -10.99
CA LEU A 186 50.08 -7.77 -11.30
C LEU A 186 49.20 -6.95 -10.34
N ASP A 187 48.33 -6.12 -10.89
CA ASP A 187 47.60 -5.10 -10.14
C ASP A 187 46.15 -5.49 -9.85
N GLN A 188 45.53 -6.29 -10.72
CA GLN A 188 44.16 -6.76 -10.53
C GLN A 188 43.95 -8.23 -10.93
N LEU A 189 42.96 -8.86 -10.31
CA LEU A 189 42.40 -10.16 -10.66
C LEU A 189 40.89 -10.00 -10.90
N ASN A 190 40.40 -10.43 -12.06
CA ASN A 190 38.97 -10.45 -12.42
C ASN A 190 38.26 -9.11 -12.12
N SER A 191 38.83 -8.01 -12.61
CA SER A 191 38.35 -6.65 -12.36
C SER A 191 37.75 -6.03 -13.61
N ALA A 192 36.64 -5.29 -13.45
CA ALA A 192 36.03 -4.48 -14.50
C ALA A 192 36.88 -3.29 -14.94
N ALA A 193 37.96 -2.98 -14.21
CA ALA A 193 38.91 -1.94 -14.53
C ALA A 193 40.32 -2.35 -14.10
N VAL A 194 41.27 -2.25 -15.04
CA VAL A 194 42.71 -2.31 -14.79
C VAL A 194 43.22 -0.90 -14.56
N GLU A 195 44.03 -0.71 -13.51
CA GLU A 195 44.62 0.59 -13.17
C GLU A 195 45.49 1.14 -14.32
N ALA A 196 45.54 2.48 -14.44
CA ALA A 196 46.37 3.12 -15.44
C ALA A 196 47.85 2.69 -15.29
N GLY A 197 48.47 2.30 -16.41
CA GLY A 197 49.81 1.70 -16.44
C GLY A 197 49.92 0.29 -15.83
N GLY A 198 48.82 -0.34 -15.42
CA GLY A 198 48.82 -1.62 -14.71
C GLY A 198 48.55 -2.85 -15.59
N VAL A 199 48.61 -4.02 -14.94
CA VAL A 199 48.30 -5.33 -15.52
C VAL A 199 47.20 -6.03 -14.73
N GLY A 200 46.16 -6.48 -15.43
CA GLY A 200 45.08 -7.32 -14.89
C GLY A 200 45.21 -8.78 -15.33
N LEU A 201 44.82 -9.70 -14.44
CA LEU A 201 44.69 -11.12 -14.69
C LEU A 201 43.21 -11.49 -14.77
N PHE A 202 42.85 -12.24 -15.79
CA PHE A 202 41.52 -12.81 -15.98
C PHE A 202 41.64 -14.33 -16.07
N ASP A 203 40.92 -15.03 -15.22
CA ASP A 203 40.85 -16.48 -15.23
C ASP A 203 39.44 -16.95 -15.64
N PRO A 204 39.16 -18.26 -15.74
CA PRO A 204 37.83 -18.74 -16.12
C PRO A 204 36.68 -18.26 -15.23
N MET A 205 36.96 -17.76 -14.01
CA MET A 205 35.93 -17.17 -13.15
C MET A 205 35.42 -15.83 -13.67
N TRP A 206 36.17 -15.10 -14.51
CA TRP A 206 35.67 -13.88 -15.14
C TRP A 206 34.37 -14.13 -15.93
N GLY A 207 34.33 -15.22 -16.70
CA GLY A 207 33.23 -15.54 -17.60
C GLY A 207 33.49 -15.04 -19.03
N SER A 208 32.41 -14.82 -19.79
CA SER A 208 32.47 -14.48 -21.22
C SER A 208 32.33 -12.98 -21.52
N TYR A 209 32.28 -12.13 -20.49
CA TYR A 209 32.18 -10.69 -20.74
C TYR A 209 33.48 -10.17 -21.34
N SER A 210 33.40 -9.20 -22.26
CA SER A 210 34.59 -8.70 -22.95
C SER A 210 35.58 -8.04 -21.99
N ARG A 211 36.86 -8.40 -22.09
CA ARG A 211 37.95 -7.80 -21.31
C ARG A 211 38.29 -6.38 -21.78
N ALA A 212 37.78 -5.98 -22.94
CA ALA A 212 37.95 -4.62 -23.45
C ALA A 212 37.38 -3.55 -22.51
N ARG A 213 36.34 -3.89 -21.72
CA ARG A 213 35.82 -3.01 -20.66
C ARG A 213 36.89 -2.63 -19.65
N ALA A 214 37.75 -3.58 -19.27
CA ALA A 214 38.75 -3.38 -18.23
C ALA A 214 39.88 -2.42 -18.61
N VAL A 215 40.10 -2.22 -19.91
CA VAL A 215 41.11 -1.30 -20.47
C VAL A 215 40.48 -0.18 -21.29
N GLN A 216 39.20 0.13 -21.05
CA GLN A 216 38.49 1.16 -21.80
C GLN A 216 39.20 2.52 -21.67
N GLY A 217 39.43 3.17 -22.82
CA GLY A 217 40.12 4.46 -22.90
C GLY A 217 41.64 4.37 -22.80
N ALA A 218 42.24 3.18 -22.72
CA ALA A 218 43.69 3.03 -22.79
C ALA A 218 44.22 3.41 -24.18
N SER A 219 45.34 4.12 -24.21
CA SER A 219 46.04 4.48 -25.46
C SER A 219 46.78 3.30 -26.09
N ARG A 220 47.10 2.28 -25.28
CA ARG A 220 47.80 1.06 -25.70
C ARG A 220 47.36 -0.11 -24.84
N VAL A 221 47.18 -1.28 -25.47
CA VAL A 221 46.75 -2.52 -24.82
C VAL A 221 47.63 -3.67 -25.32
N THR A 222 47.99 -4.58 -24.41
CA THR A 222 48.58 -5.87 -24.76
C THR A 222 47.83 -6.95 -23.98
N GLU A 223 47.36 -7.98 -24.67
CA GLU A 223 46.77 -9.17 -24.08
C GLU A 223 47.68 -10.37 -24.29
N VAL A 224 47.87 -11.19 -23.26
CA VAL A 224 48.71 -12.37 -23.28
C VAL A 224 47.89 -13.56 -22.78
N VAL A 225 47.72 -14.56 -23.65
CA VAL A 225 47.05 -15.82 -23.28
C VAL A 225 48.09 -16.79 -22.75
N VAL A 226 47.85 -17.34 -21.56
CA VAL A 226 48.77 -18.23 -20.85
C VAL A 226 48.06 -19.57 -20.65
N ARG A 227 48.71 -20.68 -21.03
CA ARG A 227 48.19 -22.04 -20.84
C ARG A 227 49.22 -22.89 -20.11
N ALA A 228 48.83 -23.53 -19.02
CA ALA A 228 49.73 -24.34 -18.18
C ALA A 228 51.06 -23.63 -17.84
N GLY A 229 51.01 -22.32 -17.57
CA GLY A 229 52.18 -21.49 -17.24
C GLY A 229 53.07 -21.12 -18.43
N VAL A 230 52.63 -21.35 -19.67
CA VAL A 230 53.35 -21.00 -20.90
C VAL A 230 52.57 -19.97 -21.70
N VAL A 231 53.24 -18.93 -22.18
CA VAL A 231 52.67 -17.91 -23.05
C VAL A 231 52.29 -18.55 -24.39
N ALA A 232 51.00 -18.61 -24.69
CA ALA A 232 50.46 -19.23 -25.89
C ALA A 232 50.22 -18.22 -27.01
N GLU A 233 49.82 -16.99 -26.66
CA GLU A 233 49.47 -15.96 -27.64
C GLU A 233 49.72 -14.56 -27.07
N LEU A 234 50.10 -13.62 -27.93
CA LEU A 234 50.12 -12.19 -27.65
C LEU A 234 49.24 -11.44 -28.65
N ARG A 235 48.47 -10.47 -28.18
CA ARG A 235 47.56 -9.64 -28.95
C ARG A 235 47.74 -8.17 -28.56
N ASP A 236 47.51 -7.26 -29.49
CA ASP A 236 47.60 -5.80 -29.31
C ASP A 236 46.26 -5.15 -28.89
N ARG A 237 45.27 -5.98 -28.58
CA ARG A 237 43.94 -5.59 -28.10
C ARG A 237 43.41 -6.63 -27.12
N ALA A 238 42.55 -6.18 -26.20
CA ALA A 238 41.83 -7.08 -25.31
C ALA A 238 40.76 -7.86 -26.09
N GLY A 239 40.70 -9.16 -25.83
CA GLY A 239 39.77 -10.07 -26.48
C GLY A 239 38.38 -10.11 -25.83
N ASP A 240 37.42 -10.60 -26.61
CA ASP A 240 36.06 -10.96 -26.22
C ASP A 240 35.83 -12.49 -26.23
N ASP A 241 36.86 -13.26 -26.59
CA ASP A 241 36.86 -14.72 -26.57
C ASP A 241 36.84 -15.29 -25.15
N PRO A 242 36.24 -16.49 -24.95
CA PRO A 242 36.27 -17.17 -23.67
C PRO A 242 37.69 -17.48 -23.19
N ILE A 243 37.92 -17.36 -21.89
CA ILE A 243 39.19 -17.73 -21.27
C ILE A 243 39.30 -19.26 -21.24
N PRO A 244 40.40 -19.87 -21.72
CA PRO A 244 40.57 -21.31 -21.71
C PRO A 244 40.44 -21.89 -20.31
N ALA A 245 39.75 -23.04 -20.15
CA ALA A 245 39.52 -23.65 -18.85
C ALA A 245 40.82 -24.06 -18.11
N ASP A 246 41.89 -24.32 -18.87
CA ASP A 246 43.24 -24.67 -18.41
C ASP A 246 44.22 -23.48 -18.47
N GLY A 247 43.71 -22.26 -18.67
CA GLY A 247 44.51 -21.07 -18.93
C GLY A 247 44.05 -19.82 -18.20
N GLN A 248 44.79 -18.75 -18.45
CA GLN A 248 44.60 -17.42 -17.90
C GLN A 248 44.94 -16.37 -18.97
N VAL A 249 44.40 -15.17 -18.83
CA VAL A 249 44.66 -14.06 -19.74
C VAL A 249 45.17 -12.86 -18.95
N LEU A 250 46.34 -12.36 -19.31
CA LEU A 250 46.91 -11.12 -18.78
C LEU A 250 46.56 -9.97 -19.73
N VAL A 251 46.04 -8.87 -19.21
CA VAL A 251 45.70 -7.69 -20.00
C VAL A 251 46.38 -6.48 -19.37
N GLY A 252 47.30 -5.88 -20.09
CA GLY A 252 48.04 -4.69 -19.69
C GLY A 252 47.56 -3.47 -20.46
N ARG A 253 47.61 -2.30 -19.81
CA ARG A 253 47.37 -0.99 -20.45
C ARG A 253 48.54 -0.04 -20.25
N GLU A 254 48.79 0.80 -21.25
CA GLU A 254 49.90 1.77 -21.25
C GLU A 254 51.24 1.10 -20.83
N ALA A 255 51.87 1.52 -19.73
CA ALA A 255 53.11 0.91 -19.24
C ALA A 255 53.00 -0.59 -18.96
N GLY A 256 51.83 -1.07 -18.51
CA GLY A 256 51.56 -2.50 -18.33
C GLY A 256 51.43 -3.24 -19.65
N ALA A 257 50.91 -2.59 -20.70
CA ALA A 257 50.89 -3.14 -22.06
C ALA A 257 52.33 -3.29 -22.60
N ASP A 258 53.17 -2.29 -22.38
CA ASP A 258 54.59 -2.32 -22.76
C ASP A 258 55.34 -3.43 -22.00
N ALA A 259 55.07 -3.60 -20.70
CA ALA A 259 55.67 -4.69 -19.91
C ALA A 259 55.26 -6.07 -20.43
N LEU A 260 53.98 -6.31 -20.70
CA LEU A 260 53.51 -7.59 -21.24
C LEU A 260 54.02 -7.86 -22.66
N ALA A 261 54.21 -6.83 -23.48
CA ALA A 261 54.72 -6.98 -24.86
C ALA A 261 56.17 -7.50 -24.91
N THR A 262 56.88 -7.51 -23.79
CA THR A 262 58.23 -8.10 -23.70
C THR A 262 58.23 -9.61 -23.49
N LEU A 263 57.06 -10.24 -23.27
CA LEU A 263 56.94 -11.70 -23.19
C LEU A 263 56.97 -12.35 -24.58
N ALA A 264 57.52 -13.55 -24.68
CA ALA A 264 57.57 -14.31 -25.93
C ALA A 264 56.61 -15.50 -25.93
N VAL A 265 56.00 -15.81 -27.08
CA VAL A 265 55.26 -17.07 -27.26
C VAL A 265 56.19 -18.26 -27.01
N GLY A 266 55.76 -19.20 -26.17
CA GLY A 266 56.54 -20.33 -25.69
C GLY A 266 57.31 -20.08 -24.39
N GLU A 267 57.34 -18.84 -23.89
CA GLU A 267 57.99 -18.50 -22.62
C GLU A 267 57.21 -19.07 -21.43
N ARG A 268 57.92 -19.64 -20.45
CA ARG A 268 57.32 -20.11 -19.19
C ARG A 268 57.34 -18.98 -18.15
N ILE A 269 56.18 -18.70 -17.59
CA ILE A 269 55.98 -17.70 -16.54
C ILE A 269 55.26 -18.32 -15.34
N ALA A 270 55.56 -17.81 -14.15
CA ALA A 270 54.82 -18.13 -12.92
C ALA A 270 53.96 -16.94 -12.53
N VAL A 271 52.66 -17.14 -12.35
CA VAL A 271 51.73 -16.11 -11.90
C VAL A 271 51.39 -16.40 -10.45
N GLU A 272 51.78 -15.51 -9.55
CA GLU A 272 51.55 -15.62 -8.11
C GLU A 272 50.73 -14.42 -7.64
N HIS A 273 49.70 -14.68 -6.86
CA HIS A 273 48.89 -13.62 -6.27
C HIS A 273 48.26 -14.04 -4.94
N THR A 274 47.98 -13.06 -4.09
CA THR A 274 47.24 -13.26 -2.84
C THR A 274 46.51 -11.98 -2.43
N THR A 275 45.53 -12.13 -1.54
CA THR A 275 44.92 -11.02 -0.81
C THR A 275 45.40 -11.02 0.63
N LYS A 276 45.76 -9.85 1.15
CA LYS A 276 46.20 -9.65 2.54
C LYS A 276 45.45 -8.52 3.21
N THR A 277 45.21 -8.65 4.50
CA THR A 277 44.71 -7.58 5.35
C THR A 277 45.83 -6.60 5.70
N GLY A 278 45.48 -5.43 6.25
CA GLY A 278 46.49 -4.43 6.69
C GLY A 278 47.47 -4.94 7.74
N ASP A 279 47.09 -5.93 8.56
CA ASP A 279 47.92 -6.60 9.56
C ASP A 279 48.58 -7.90 9.06
N GLY A 280 48.40 -8.26 7.78
CA GLY A 280 48.98 -9.44 7.15
C GLY A 280 48.28 -10.76 7.46
N GLY A 281 47.14 -10.73 8.14
CA GLY A 281 46.29 -11.90 8.40
C GLY A 281 45.71 -12.53 7.13
N ALA A 282 45.47 -13.85 7.21
CA ALA A 282 44.79 -14.60 6.16
C ALA A 282 43.26 -14.52 6.33
N LEU A 283 42.57 -14.29 5.23
CA LEU A 283 41.11 -14.23 5.17
C LEU A 283 40.56 -15.58 4.77
N ARG A 284 39.46 -15.99 5.41
CA ARG A 284 38.66 -17.13 4.96
C ARG A 284 37.56 -16.69 4.01
N ALA A 285 36.84 -15.64 4.38
CA ALA A 285 35.79 -15.07 3.58
C ALA A 285 35.90 -13.55 3.63
N ALA A 286 35.67 -12.88 2.52
CA ALA A 286 35.62 -11.42 2.48
C ALA A 286 34.77 -10.93 1.31
N ILE A 287 34.03 -9.86 1.55
CA ILE A 287 33.23 -9.18 0.54
C ILE A 287 33.43 -7.68 0.64
N GLY A 288 33.60 -7.04 -0.52
CA GLY A 288 33.73 -5.60 -0.65
C GLY A 288 32.51 -4.84 -0.11
N GLY A 289 32.77 -3.63 0.36
CA GLY A 289 31.77 -2.62 0.65
C GLY A 289 32.35 -1.23 0.40
N ASN A 290 31.65 -0.18 0.83
CA ASN A 290 32.06 1.19 0.50
C ASN A 290 32.21 2.09 1.73
N GLN A 291 31.10 2.53 2.30
CA GLN A 291 31.13 3.53 3.37
C GLN A 291 31.30 2.88 4.73
N LEU A 292 32.30 3.32 5.49
CA LEU A 292 32.50 2.94 6.88
C LEU A 292 31.42 3.63 7.72
N LEU A 293 30.65 2.84 8.47
CA LEU A 293 29.50 3.33 9.24
C LEU A 293 29.87 3.57 10.70
N ILE A 294 30.49 2.58 11.33
CA ILE A 294 30.92 2.60 12.72
C ILE A 294 32.39 2.21 12.76
N LYS A 295 33.17 2.99 13.50
CA LYS A 295 34.56 2.68 13.83
C LYS A 295 34.74 2.80 15.33
N ASP A 296 35.23 1.73 15.94
CA ASP A 296 35.56 1.70 17.36
C ASP A 296 34.41 2.15 18.30
N GLY A 297 33.17 1.76 17.97
CA GLY A 297 31.95 2.13 18.71
C GLY A 297 31.44 3.53 18.42
N VAL A 298 32.07 4.26 17.49
CA VAL A 298 31.71 5.64 17.11
C VAL A 298 31.14 5.66 15.70
N VAL A 299 30.00 6.33 15.51
CA VAL A 299 29.42 6.57 14.19
C VAL A 299 30.33 7.52 13.40
N VAL A 300 30.84 7.04 12.27
CA VAL A 300 31.71 7.78 11.33
C VAL A 300 31.10 7.89 9.93
N ALA A 301 29.84 7.46 9.78
CA ALA A 301 29.11 7.48 8.54
C ALA A 301 29.02 8.91 7.95
N PRO A 302 29.26 9.09 6.64
CA PRO A 302 29.08 10.38 5.99
C PRO A 302 27.59 10.73 5.87
N ASP A 303 27.32 12.00 5.57
CA ASP A 303 25.99 12.44 5.14
C ASP A 303 25.64 11.83 3.78
N ASP A 304 24.40 11.38 3.61
CA ASP A 304 23.88 10.73 2.40
C ASP A 304 22.35 10.85 2.35
N PRO A 305 21.70 10.89 1.17
CA PRO A 305 20.24 10.87 1.06
C PRO A 305 19.59 9.56 1.57
N LEU A 306 18.26 9.54 1.67
CA LEU A 306 17.50 8.34 2.07
C LEU A 306 17.47 7.31 0.93
N HIS A 307 17.85 6.07 1.22
CA HIS A 307 17.79 4.95 0.27
C HIS A 307 17.47 3.64 1.00
N PRO A 308 17.01 2.60 0.28
CA PRO A 308 17.10 1.22 0.75
C PRO A 308 18.57 0.86 1.01
N ARG A 309 18.84 0.09 2.07
CA ARG A 309 20.20 -0.17 2.55
C ARG A 309 20.42 -1.64 2.86
N THR A 310 21.67 -2.07 2.67
CA THR A 310 22.21 -3.30 3.24
C THR A 310 23.50 -2.96 3.97
N ALA A 311 23.67 -3.44 5.19
CA ALA A 311 24.87 -3.18 5.98
C ALA A 311 25.24 -4.35 6.88
N VAL A 312 26.51 -4.40 7.25
CA VAL A 312 27.08 -5.45 8.10
C VAL A 312 27.84 -4.82 9.27
N GLY A 313 27.59 -5.30 10.48
CA GLY A 313 28.30 -4.90 11.69
C GLY A 313 28.85 -6.09 12.47
N PHE A 314 29.84 -5.84 13.33
CA PHE A 314 30.42 -6.81 14.24
C PHE A 314 30.56 -6.26 15.66
N SER A 315 30.43 -7.12 16.66
CA SER A 315 30.74 -6.77 18.06
C SER A 315 32.22 -6.42 18.26
N ALA A 316 32.54 -5.83 19.41
CA ALA A 316 33.91 -5.43 19.76
C ALA A 316 34.94 -6.57 19.64
N ASP A 317 34.54 -7.78 20.02
CA ASP A 317 35.36 -9.00 19.96
C ASP A 317 35.23 -9.76 18.63
N GLY A 318 34.43 -9.27 17.69
CA GLY A 318 34.19 -9.87 16.38
C GLY A 318 33.47 -11.22 16.41
N LYS A 319 32.89 -11.62 17.55
CA LYS A 319 32.19 -12.91 17.71
C LYS A 319 30.71 -12.86 17.39
N LYS A 320 30.11 -11.66 17.35
CA LYS A 320 28.75 -11.45 16.86
C LYS A 320 28.79 -10.65 15.57
N MET A 321 27.89 -11.00 14.67
CA MET A 321 27.69 -10.35 13.40
C MET A 321 26.22 -9.92 13.26
N PHE A 322 26.02 -8.75 12.67
CA PHE A 322 24.72 -8.14 12.43
C PHE A 322 24.59 -7.85 10.94
N LEU A 323 23.58 -8.40 10.29
CA LEU A 323 23.23 -8.09 8.92
C LEU A 323 21.91 -7.33 8.95
N LEU A 324 21.84 -6.18 8.29
CA LEU A 324 20.67 -5.33 8.30
C LEU A 324 20.28 -4.98 6.87
N THR A 325 19.01 -5.17 6.53
CA THR A 325 18.37 -4.57 5.36
C THR A 325 17.27 -3.61 5.78
N VAL A 326 17.15 -2.51 5.04
CA VAL A 326 16.11 -1.50 5.24
C VAL A 326 15.45 -1.23 3.91
N ASP A 327 14.13 -1.35 3.89
CA ASP A 327 13.32 -1.08 2.70
C ASP A 327 13.23 0.42 2.42
N GLY A 328 12.98 0.78 1.16
CA GLY A 328 12.84 2.18 0.78
C GLY A 328 12.38 2.35 -0.66
N ARG A 329 12.11 3.60 -1.06
CA ARG A 329 11.52 3.97 -2.36
C ARG A 329 10.17 3.32 -2.61
N GLN A 330 9.41 3.02 -1.55
CA GLN A 330 8.10 2.40 -1.64
C GLN A 330 7.02 3.39 -1.19
N GLY A 331 6.25 3.87 -2.17
CA GLY A 331 5.25 4.90 -1.93
C GLY A 331 5.85 6.23 -1.46
N ALA A 332 5.00 7.09 -0.88
CA ALA A 332 5.42 8.40 -0.38
C ALA A 332 5.97 8.37 1.06
N TYR A 333 6.08 7.17 1.66
CA TYR A 333 6.20 7.01 3.12
C TYR A 333 7.37 6.09 3.52
N LEU A 334 7.66 5.01 2.80
CA LEU A 334 8.85 4.17 3.03
C LEU A 334 10.01 4.64 2.15
N LEU A 335 10.74 5.67 2.61
CA LEU A 335 11.82 6.28 1.83
C LEU A 335 13.18 5.58 1.96
N GLY A 336 13.37 4.79 3.02
CA GLY A 336 14.65 4.22 3.43
C GLY A 336 15.39 5.11 4.41
N LEU A 337 16.69 4.85 4.61
CA LEU A 337 17.50 5.50 5.64
C LEU A 337 18.77 6.17 5.09
N THR A 338 19.26 7.16 5.84
CA THR A 338 20.62 7.69 5.65
C THR A 338 21.65 6.70 6.18
N LEU A 339 22.90 6.86 5.79
CA LEU A 339 23.99 6.01 6.33
C LEU A 339 24.18 6.20 7.85
N LYS A 340 23.92 7.40 8.38
CA LYS A 340 24.02 7.68 9.82
C LYS A 340 22.95 6.94 10.62
N ASP A 341 21.74 6.85 10.09
CA ASP A 341 20.64 6.14 10.75
C ASP A 341 20.85 4.62 10.73
N VAL A 342 21.34 4.08 9.61
CA VAL A 342 21.77 2.67 9.56
C VAL A 342 22.86 2.39 10.60
N ALA A 343 23.83 3.28 10.74
CA ALA A 343 24.88 3.16 11.75
C ALA A 343 24.31 3.19 13.18
N ALA A 344 23.31 4.02 13.45
CA ALA A 344 22.64 4.09 14.75
C ALA A 344 21.92 2.77 15.09
N ILE A 345 21.19 2.18 14.13
CA ILE A 345 20.52 0.89 14.32
C ILE A 345 21.55 -0.22 14.57
N LEU A 346 22.63 -0.28 13.78
CA LEU A 346 23.67 -1.28 13.99
C LEU A 346 24.36 -1.11 15.36
N LEU A 347 24.57 0.12 15.83
CA LEU A 347 25.10 0.39 17.16
C LEU A 347 24.15 -0.12 18.25
N GLU A 348 22.84 0.09 18.09
CA GLU A 348 21.80 -0.42 18.99
C GLU A 348 21.78 -1.95 19.06
N LEU A 349 21.96 -2.62 17.91
CA LEU A 349 22.08 -4.08 17.84
C LEU A 349 23.37 -4.60 18.51
N GLY A 350 24.37 -3.74 18.73
CA GLY A 350 25.63 -4.05 19.41
C GLY A 350 26.86 -4.06 18.50
N ALA A 351 26.78 -3.48 17.30
CA ALA A 351 27.92 -3.35 16.41
C ALA A 351 28.92 -2.30 16.93
N HIS A 352 30.17 -2.69 17.03
CA HIS A 352 31.31 -1.83 17.37
C HIS A 352 32.05 -1.37 16.11
N ASN A 353 31.96 -2.13 15.02
CA ASN A 353 32.45 -1.75 13.70
C ASN A 353 31.42 -2.14 12.65
N ALA A 354 31.18 -1.30 11.64
CA ALA A 354 30.18 -1.58 10.61
C ALA A 354 30.54 -0.96 9.25
N LEU A 355 30.12 -1.64 8.18
CA LEU A 355 30.34 -1.24 6.80
C LEU A 355 29.02 -1.31 6.01
N ASN A 356 28.80 -0.31 5.18
CA ASN A 356 27.69 -0.30 4.22
C ASN A 356 28.04 -1.12 2.97
N LEU A 357 27.11 -1.99 2.57
CA LEU A 357 27.15 -2.77 1.33
C LEU A 357 26.33 -2.07 0.22
N ASP A 358 26.18 -2.70 -0.94
CA ASP A 358 25.33 -2.14 -2.00
C ASP A 358 23.86 -2.07 -1.55
N GLY A 359 23.16 -1.00 -1.93
CA GLY A 359 21.81 -0.71 -1.49
C GLY A 359 20.84 -0.51 -2.66
N GLY A 360 19.79 0.30 -2.45
CA GLY A 360 18.76 0.50 -3.47
C GLY A 360 18.07 -0.82 -3.84
N GLY A 361 17.77 -1.01 -5.12
CA GLY A 361 17.12 -2.24 -5.61
C GLY A 361 17.94 -3.52 -5.43
N SER A 362 19.23 -3.43 -5.07
CA SER A 362 20.05 -4.59 -4.72
C SER A 362 19.73 -5.11 -3.31
N SER A 363 19.16 -4.28 -2.41
CA SER A 363 18.95 -4.61 -1.00
C SER A 363 18.02 -5.81 -0.85
N THR A 364 18.59 -6.95 -0.45
CA THR A 364 17.88 -8.23 -0.35
C THR A 364 18.39 -8.98 0.87
N LEU A 365 17.48 -9.40 1.75
CA LEU A 365 17.74 -10.35 2.83
C LEU A 365 16.92 -11.62 2.62
N LEU A 366 17.63 -12.74 2.71
CA LEU A 366 17.08 -14.07 2.55
C LEU A 366 17.25 -14.85 3.85
N ALA A 367 16.24 -15.61 4.23
CA ALA A 367 16.32 -16.54 5.35
C ALA A 367 15.43 -17.77 5.11
N ARG A 368 15.87 -18.95 5.56
CA ARG A 368 14.99 -20.13 5.64
C ARG A 368 14.05 -19.99 6.82
N THR A 369 12.82 -20.45 6.67
CA THR A 369 11.98 -20.81 7.82
C THR A 369 12.45 -22.16 8.39
N PRO A 370 12.33 -22.40 9.71
CA PRO A 370 12.74 -23.68 10.28
C PRO A 370 12.06 -24.86 9.59
N GLY A 371 12.83 -25.88 9.22
CA GLY A 371 12.36 -27.06 8.49
C GLY A 371 12.27 -26.90 6.97
N ALA A 372 12.48 -25.69 6.42
CA ALA A 372 12.44 -25.46 4.96
C ALA A 372 13.75 -25.83 4.24
N GLU A 373 13.63 -26.25 2.98
CA GLU A 373 14.77 -26.58 2.12
C GLU A 373 15.37 -25.38 1.39
N SER A 374 14.56 -24.35 1.12
CA SER A 374 14.93 -23.15 0.36
C SER A 374 14.79 -21.88 1.20
N VAL A 375 15.55 -20.85 0.84
CA VAL A 375 15.39 -19.51 1.44
C VAL A 375 14.18 -18.79 0.86
N VAL A 376 13.67 -17.81 1.60
CA VAL A 376 12.67 -16.86 1.12
C VAL A 376 13.18 -15.43 1.28
N VAL A 377 12.68 -14.52 0.45
CA VAL A 377 12.92 -13.08 0.58
C VAL A 377 12.10 -12.55 1.76
N GLU A 378 12.76 -11.85 2.68
CA GLU A 378 12.10 -11.32 3.88
C GLU A 378 11.68 -9.85 3.72
N ASN A 379 12.53 -9.06 3.05
CA ASN A 379 12.27 -7.65 2.79
C ASN A 379 11.50 -7.44 1.47
N THR A 380 11.12 -6.21 1.14
CA THR A 380 10.47 -5.88 -0.15
C THR A 380 11.47 -5.16 -1.08
N PRO A 381 12.02 -5.82 -2.12
CA PRO A 381 12.95 -5.18 -3.04
C PRO A 381 12.36 -3.95 -3.75
N SER A 382 13.12 -2.85 -3.79
CA SER A 382 12.61 -1.55 -4.27
C SER A 382 12.34 -1.47 -5.79
N ASP A 383 12.80 -2.45 -6.57
CA ASP A 383 12.59 -2.52 -8.02
C ASP A 383 11.30 -3.30 -8.39
N GLY A 384 10.49 -3.69 -7.39
CA GLY A 384 9.28 -4.51 -7.56
C GLY A 384 9.56 -6.03 -7.58
N GLY A 385 10.83 -6.43 -7.49
CA GLY A 385 11.29 -7.81 -7.38
C GLY A 385 12.80 -7.86 -7.13
N GLU A 386 13.33 -9.05 -6.86
CA GLU A 386 14.77 -9.22 -6.64
C GLU A 386 15.59 -8.75 -7.86
N ARG A 387 16.50 -7.81 -7.65
CA ARG A 387 17.48 -7.43 -8.67
C ARG A 387 18.53 -8.53 -8.81
N PRO A 388 18.92 -8.92 -10.03
CA PRO A 388 20.11 -9.73 -10.24
C PRO A 388 21.37 -9.04 -9.70
N VAL A 389 22.08 -9.69 -8.78
CA VAL A 389 23.31 -9.19 -8.16
C VAL A 389 24.49 -10.14 -8.43
N PRO A 390 25.73 -9.65 -8.49
CA PRO A 390 26.88 -10.48 -8.82
C PRO A 390 27.49 -11.22 -7.63
N ASN A 391 27.13 -10.84 -6.40
CA ASN A 391 27.59 -11.51 -5.20
C ASN A 391 26.71 -11.22 -3.98
N GLY A 392 26.99 -11.97 -2.92
CA GLY A 392 26.38 -11.80 -1.61
C GLY A 392 27.20 -12.44 -0.51
N LEU A 393 26.72 -12.31 0.71
CA LEU A 393 27.29 -12.94 1.90
C LEU A 393 26.29 -13.98 2.41
N ALA A 394 26.69 -15.25 2.40
CA ALA A 394 25.83 -16.37 2.76
C ALA A 394 26.19 -16.95 4.13
N LEU A 395 25.17 -17.39 4.86
CA LEU A 395 25.29 -18.13 6.10
C LEU A 395 24.94 -19.60 5.86
N TYR A 396 25.72 -20.49 6.46
CA TYR A 396 25.56 -21.93 6.38
C TYR A 396 25.48 -22.49 7.79
N ALA A 397 24.39 -23.19 8.08
CA ALA A 397 24.26 -23.94 9.33
C ALA A 397 25.28 -25.09 9.38
N PRO A 398 25.66 -25.55 10.58
CA PRO A 398 26.37 -26.81 10.73
C PRO A 398 25.54 -27.97 10.15
N ALA A 399 26.20 -29.08 9.82
CA ALA A 399 25.50 -30.27 9.38
C ALA A 399 24.61 -30.80 10.52
N GLY A 400 23.30 -30.73 10.34
CA GLY A 400 22.33 -31.24 11.31
C GLY A 400 22.17 -32.76 11.23
N SER A 401 21.63 -33.32 12.31
CA SER A 401 21.38 -34.75 12.44
C SER A 401 20.30 -35.27 11.49
N GLY A 402 19.45 -34.38 10.93
CA GLY A 402 18.23 -34.74 10.21
C GLY A 402 17.19 -35.45 11.09
N SER A 403 17.45 -35.54 12.39
CA SER A 403 16.55 -36.15 13.37
C SER A 403 15.59 -35.08 13.89
N LEU A 404 14.31 -35.42 13.92
CA LEU A 404 13.27 -34.50 14.34
C LEU A 404 13.46 -34.05 15.81
N THR A 405 13.62 -32.73 16.01
CA THR A 405 13.72 -32.09 17.35
C THR A 405 12.60 -31.06 17.61
N GLY A 406 11.96 -30.55 16.55
CA GLY A 406 10.85 -29.60 16.65
C GLY A 406 9.99 -29.57 15.39
N PHE A 407 8.84 -28.89 15.49
CA PHE A 407 8.00 -28.55 14.36
C PHE A 407 7.85 -27.03 14.24
N TRP A 408 7.98 -26.51 13.04
CA TRP A 408 7.53 -25.17 12.70
C TRP A 408 6.10 -25.25 12.17
N VAL A 409 5.15 -24.87 13.02
CA VAL A 409 3.72 -24.94 12.69
C VAL A 409 3.21 -23.57 12.31
N ARG A 410 2.51 -23.50 11.18
CA ARG A 410 1.99 -22.25 10.59
C ARG A 410 0.78 -22.51 9.72
N THR A 411 0.10 -21.44 9.32
CA THR A 411 -0.85 -21.48 8.20
C THR A 411 -0.11 -21.78 6.90
N ALA A 412 -0.74 -22.51 5.98
CA ALA A 412 -0.17 -22.78 4.66
C ALA A 412 -0.05 -21.49 3.82
N ILE A 413 -1.02 -20.59 3.98
CA ILE A 413 -1.04 -19.25 3.40
C ILE A 413 -0.17 -18.32 4.26
N ASP A 414 0.74 -17.58 3.62
CA ASP A 414 1.53 -16.53 4.25
C ASP A 414 0.65 -15.29 4.50
N PRO A 415 0.57 -14.76 5.74
CA PRO A 415 -0.19 -13.54 6.05
C PRO A 415 0.14 -12.34 5.15
N ARG A 416 1.40 -12.18 4.71
CA ARG A 416 1.85 -11.07 3.85
C ARG A 416 1.23 -11.10 2.44
N GLY A 417 0.86 -12.29 1.96
CA GLY A 417 0.24 -12.49 0.65
C GLY A 417 -1.24 -12.88 0.71
N ALA A 418 -1.77 -13.13 1.92
CA ALA A 418 -3.13 -13.59 2.11
C ALA A 418 -4.16 -12.55 1.60
N PRO A 419 -5.29 -12.98 1.03
CA PRO A 419 -6.43 -12.10 0.83
C PRO A 419 -6.88 -11.47 2.15
N GLY A 420 -6.97 -10.15 2.18
CA GLY A 420 -7.47 -9.41 3.33
C GLY A 420 -8.25 -8.17 2.94
N ALA A 421 -8.75 -7.49 3.97
CA ALA A 421 -9.51 -6.25 3.86
C ALA A 421 -8.81 -5.10 4.60
N ASP A 422 -7.55 -5.29 4.98
CA ASP A 422 -6.77 -4.32 5.77
C ASP A 422 -6.39 -3.12 4.91
N THR A 423 -5.80 -2.10 5.54
CA THR A 423 -5.48 -0.86 4.80
C THR A 423 -4.21 -0.99 3.96
N VAL A 424 -3.40 -2.01 4.27
CA VAL A 424 -2.19 -2.44 3.57
C VAL A 424 -2.35 -3.87 3.03
N PRO A 425 -1.57 -4.30 2.02
CA PRO A 425 -1.63 -5.67 1.51
C PRO A 425 -1.29 -6.71 2.59
N GLY A 426 -2.07 -7.79 2.61
CA GLY A 426 -1.97 -8.88 3.58
C GLY A 426 -3.36 -9.28 4.08
N GLY A 427 -3.42 -10.28 4.96
CA GLY A 427 -4.65 -10.68 5.63
C GLY A 427 -4.39 -11.61 6.81
N HIS A 428 -5.47 -12.11 7.40
CA HIS A 428 -5.45 -12.82 8.68
C HIS A 428 -5.73 -14.35 8.54
N PRO A 429 -4.83 -15.15 7.95
CA PRO A 429 -5.07 -16.60 7.78
C PRO A 429 -5.12 -17.36 9.11
N GLU A 430 -4.65 -16.79 10.22
CA GLU A 430 -4.80 -17.30 11.58
C GLU A 430 -6.24 -17.23 12.10
N ARG A 431 -7.12 -16.49 11.40
CA ARG A 431 -8.55 -16.39 11.68
C ARG A 431 -9.35 -17.29 10.73
N VAL A 432 -10.43 -17.90 11.24
CA VAL A 432 -11.31 -18.83 10.47
C VAL A 432 -12.76 -18.70 10.94
N PHE A 433 -13.74 -18.77 10.04
CA PHE A 433 -15.16 -18.77 10.41
C PHE A 433 -15.66 -20.17 10.81
N PRO A 434 -16.64 -20.29 11.73
CA PRO A 434 -17.29 -21.56 12.04
C PRO A 434 -17.78 -22.30 10.79
N GLY A 435 -17.44 -23.58 10.67
CA GLY A 435 -17.79 -24.41 9.51
C GLY A 435 -16.82 -24.33 8.33
N LEU A 436 -15.86 -23.40 8.34
CA LEU A 436 -14.80 -23.30 7.32
C LEU A 436 -13.50 -23.94 7.80
N THR A 437 -12.53 -23.99 6.88
CA THR A 437 -11.27 -24.67 7.07
C THR A 437 -10.08 -23.74 6.93
N ARG A 438 -8.94 -24.20 7.48
CA ARG A 438 -7.63 -23.60 7.24
C ARG A 438 -6.61 -24.69 7.10
N ARG A 439 -5.81 -24.65 6.03
CA ARG A 439 -4.71 -25.58 5.87
C ARG A 439 -3.52 -25.13 6.71
N LEU A 440 -2.97 -26.07 7.48
CA LEU A 440 -1.78 -25.88 8.30
C LEU A 440 -0.60 -26.67 7.72
N VAL A 441 0.59 -26.19 8.00
CA VAL A 441 1.85 -26.87 7.68
C VAL A 441 2.61 -27.08 8.99
N ALA A 442 3.18 -28.27 9.15
CA ALA A 442 4.12 -28.59 10.22
C ALA A 442 5.43 -29.05 9.58
N ASP A 443 6.37 -28.12 9.45
CA ASP A 443 7.68 -28.44 8.89
C ASP A 443 8.56 -29.00 10.02
N GLY A 444 8.88 -30.29 9.93
CA GLY A 444 9.78 -30.96 10.88
C GLY A 444 11.20 -30.42 10.75
N HIS A 445 11.85 -30.10 11.87
CA HIS A 445 13.23 -29.62 11.86
C HIS A 445 14.12 -30.31 12.90
N ASP A 446 15.42 -30.31 12.62
CA ASP A 446 16.45 -30.83 13.53
C ASP A 446 17.03 -29.74 14.46
N GLU A 447 18.04 -30.07 15.26
CA GLU A 447 18.71 -29.15 16.18
C GLU A 447 19.39 -27.96 15.50
N THR A 448 19.54 -28.01 14.17
CA THR A 448 20.08 -26.91 13.35
C THR A 448 19.00 -26.10 12.65
N TYR A 449 17.72 -26.40 12.92
CA TYR A 449 16.55 -25.88 12.20
C TYR A 449 16.51 -26.26 10.71
N GLY A 450 17.36 -27.19 10.29
CA GLY A 450 17.31 -27.80 8.96
C GLY A 450 16.15 -28.80 8.83
N PRO A 451 15.77 -29.18 7.60
CA PRO A 451 14.67 -30.11 7.35
C PRO A 451 14.93 -31.47 8.01
N ALA A 452 13.99 -31.92 8.84
CA ALA A 452 13.97 -33.26 9.40
C ALA A 452 12.74 -34.02 8.87
N ARG A 453 12.94 -35.28 8.46
CA ARG A 453 11.85 -36.07 7.89
C ARG A 453 10.76 -36.28 8.93
N ASP A 454 9.54 -35.94 8.55
CA ASP A 454 8.35 -36.32 9.28
C ASP A 454 7.22 -36.74 8.33
N ASP A 455 6.65 -37.90 8.63
CA ASP A 455 5.65 -38.60 7.84
C ASP A 455 4.48 -39.12 8.70
N ALA A 456 4.53 -38.87 10.00
CA ALA A 456 3.68 -39.57 10.96
C ALA A 456 3.37 -38.76 12.23
N HIS A 457 3.52 -37.43 12.22
CA HIS A 457 3.04 -36.62 13.33
C HIS A 457 1.52 -36.74 13.50
N LEU A 458 1.09 -36.54 14.73
CA LEU A 458 -0.31 -36.44 15.09
C LEU A 458 -0.65 -34.97 15.30
N TRP A 459 -1.83 -34.59 14.81
CA TRP A 459 -2.41 -33.30 15.11
C TRP A 459 -3.31 -33.39 16.34
N ARG A 460 -3.29 -32.35 17.16
CA ARG A 460 -4.26 -32.14 18.26
C ARG A 460 -4.56 -30.65 18.39
N THR A 461 -5.67 -30.33 19.02
CA THR A 461 -5.98 -28.95 19.42
C THR A 461 -6.07 -28.85 20.93
N THR A 462 -5.68 -27.69 21.49
CA THR A 462 -5.83 -27.45 22.94
C THR A 462 -7.29 -27.28 23.35
N ARG A 463 -8.16 -26.85 22.43
CA ARG A 463 -9.60 -26.70 22.63
C ARG A 463 -10.40 -27.28 21.45
N ALA A 464 -10.70 -28.56 21.51
CA ALA A 464 -11.46 -29.27 20.47
C ALA A 464 -12.91 -28.77 20.30
N ASP A 465 -13.47 -28.07 21.30
CA ASP A 465 -14.78 -27.43 21.20
C ASP A 465 -14.78 -26.22 20.24
N VAL A 466 -13.65 -25.52 20.16
CA VAL A 466 -13.41 -24.38 19.25
C VAL A 466 -13.13 -24.88 17.83
N GLY A 467 -12.28 -25.91 17.69
CA GLY A 467 -12.02 -26.57 16.42
C GLY A 467 -11.01 -27.71 16.56
N TRP A 468 -10.84 -28.50 15.50
CA TRP A 468 -9.94 -29.64 15.48
C TRP A 468 -9.18 -29.72 14.16
N VAL A 469 -8.02 -30.37 14.15
CA VAL A 469 -7.19 -30.55 12.94
C VAL A 469 -7.23 -32.01 12.54
N ASP A 470 -7.53 -32.28 11.26
CA ASP A 470 -7.50 -33.63 10.74
C ASP A 470 -6.07 -34.11 10.42
N ARG A 471 -5.93 -35.39 10.05
CA ARG A 471 -4.64 -36.01 9.77
C ARG A 471 -3.88 -35.33 8.62
N ASP A 472 -4.60 -34.65 7.72
CA ASP A 472 -4.04 -33.99 6.53
C ASP A 472 -3.63 -32.54 6.83
N GLY A 473 -3.69 -32.12 8.11
CA GLY A 473 -3.32 -30.78 8.55
C GLY A 473 -4.39 -29.73 8.27
N VAL A 474 -5.65 -30.14 8.05
CA VAL A 474 -6.74 -29.19 7.82
C VAL A 474 -7.45 -28.92 9.15
N PHE A 475 -7.32 -27.69 9.65
CA PHE A 475 -8.11 -27.20 10.77
C PHE A 475 -9.55 -26.97 10.34
N ARG A 476 -10.50 -27.47 11.13
CA ARG A 476 -11.94 -27.34 10.94
C ARG A 476 -12.53 -26.56 12.11
N ALA A 477 -12.95 -25.34 11.82
CA ALA A 477 -13.49 -24.42 12.81
C ALA A 477 -14.91 -24.83 13.22
N HIS A 478 -15.23 -24.72 14.51
CA HIS A 478 -16.51 -25.16 15.07
C HIS A 478 -17.21 -24.09 15.91
N ARG A 479 -16.61 -23.61 17.01
CA ARG A 479 -17.20 -22.56 17.86
C ARG A 479 -16.27 -21.37 17.97
N PRO A 480 -16.81 -20.14 18.07
CA PRO A 480 -16.00 -18.95 18.29
C PRO A 480 -15.08 -19.08 19.51
N GLY A 481 -13.86 -18.58 19.40
CA GLY A 481 -12.84 -18.63 20.45
C GLY A 481 -11.44 -18.93 19.91
N THR A 482 -10.44 -18.95 20.78
CA THR A 482 -9.05 -19.26 20.43
C THR A 482 -8.68 -20.71 20.78
N THR A 483 -7.84 -21.33 19.95
CA THR A 483 -7.25 -22.65 20.20
C THR A 483 -5.86 -22.72 19.58
N LYS A 484 -4.99 -23.59 20.10
CA LYS A 484 -3.72 -23.91 19.45
C LYS A 484 -3.85 -25.21 18.67
N ALA A 485 -3.36 -25.21 17.44
CA ALA A 485 -3.14 -26.42 16.66
C ALA A 485 -1.71 -26.90 16.90
N VAL A 486 -1.57 -28.14 17.36
CA VAL A 486 -0.29 -28.70 17.81
C VAL A 486 0.05 -29.92 16.96
N ALA A 487 1.20 -29.88 16.29
CA ALA A 487 1.83 -31.05 15.69
C ALA A 487 2.68 -31.76 16.74
N GLN A 488 2.55 -33.09 16.85
CA GLN A 488 3.27 -33.87 17.85
C GLN A 488 3.76 -35.22 17.31
N ARG A 489 5.02 -35.56 17.61
CA ARG A 489 5.57 -36.90 17.43
C ARG A 489 6.39 -37.29 18.67
N GLY A 490 5.85 -38.21 19.47
CA GLY A 490 6.43 -38.54 20.79
C GLY A 490 6.46 -37.30 21.70
N GLY A 491 7.66 -36.93 22.19
CA GLY A 491 7.87 -35.72 23.00
C GLY A 491 8.10 -34.43 22.19
N VAL A 492 8.25 -34.53 20.86
CA VAL A 492 8.52 -33.38 20.00
C VAL A 492 7.23 -32.70 19.59
N THR A 493 7.17 -31.37 19.71
CA THR A 493 5.97 -30.57 19.41
C THR A 493 6.30 -29.26 18.69
N GLY A 494 5.32 -28.73 17.97
CA GLY A 494 5.24 -27.32 17.56
C GLY A 494 3.78 -26.90 17.46
N GLU A 495 3.51 -25.60 17.51
CA GLU A 495 2.15 -25.09 17.59
C GLU A 495 1.95 -23.76 16.88
N VAL A 496 0.70 -23.51 16.47
CA VAL A 496 0.21 -22.21 15.99
C VAL A 496 -1.11 -21.90 16.69
N GLU A 497 -1.32 -20.65 17.08
CA GLU A 497 -2.60 -20.18 17.61
C GLU A 497 -3.55 -19.81 16.47
N LEU A 498 -4.81 -20.20 16.59
CA LEU A 498 -5.88 -19.91 15.64
C LEU A 498 -7.07 -19.30 16.38
N THR A 499 -7.74 -18.36 15.71
CA THR A 499 -8.97 -17.73 16.20
C THR A 499 -10.14 -18.14 15.33
N VAL A 500 -11.15 -18.76 15.94
CA VAL A 500 -12.45 -18.97 15.30
C VAL A 500 -13.33 -17.74 15.56
N LEU A 501 -13.73 -17.08 14.48
CA LEU A 501 -14.51 -15.83 14.50
C LEU A 501 -15.99 -16.06 14.84
N GLY A 502 -16.77 -14.97 14.86
CA GLY A 502 -18.22 -15.04 14.89
C GLY A 502 -18.82 -15.70 13.64
N ALA A 503 -20.14 -15.82 13.59
CA ALA A 503 -20.81 -16.35 12.41
C ALA A 503 -20.52 -15.47 11.19
N LEU A 504 -20.23 -16.11 10.04
CA LEU A 504 -20.05 -15.42 8.78
C LEU A 504 -21.30 -14.58 8.48
N ALA A 505 -21.11 -13.27 8.28
CA ALA A 505 -22.17 -12.32 7.98
C ALA A 505 -22.16 -11.88 6.51
N GLY A 506 -20.99 -11.88 5.87
CA GLY A 506 -20.85 -11.49 4.47
C GLY A 506 -19.54 -11.97 3.84
N LEU A 507 -19.51 -11.92 2.50
CA LEU A 507 -18.33 -12.17 1.69
C LEU A 507 -18.01 -10.91 0.87
N SER A 508 -16.73 -10.63 0.71
CA SER A 508 -16.19 -9.67 -0.25
C SER A 508 -15.08 -10.32 -1.06
N ALA A 509 -14.70 -9.67 -2.15
CA ALA A 509 -13.53 -10.06 -2.93
C ALA A 509 -12.48 -8.94 -2.85
N THR A 510 -11.21 -9.30 -2.97
CA THR A 510 -10.10 -8.32 -2.96
C THR A 510 -10.13 -7.38 -4.17
N THR A 511 -10.92 -7.71 -5.19
CA THR A 511 -11.31 -6.81 -6.27
C THR A 511 -12.79 -6.94 -6.58
N SER A 512 -13.43 -5.85 -6.99
CA SER A 512 -14.83 -5.86 -7.45
C SER A 512 -14.98 -6.31 -8.90
N ARG A 513 -13.88 -6.35 -9.67
CA ARG A 513 -13.85 -6.77 -11.08
C ARG A 513 -12.44 -7.21 -11.48
N LEU A 514 -12.32 -8.19 -12.37
CA LEU A 514 -11.06 -8.56 -12.99
C LEU A 514 -11.14 -8.39 -14.52
N SER A 515 -10.14 -7.77 -15.11
CA SER A 515 -10.04 -7.61 -16.57
C SER A 515 -8.70 -8.14 -17.05
N LEU A 516 -8.74 -9.08 -18.00
CA LEU A 516 -7.58 -9.69 -18.63
C LEU A 516 -7.51 -9.16 -20.07
N PRO A 517 -6.47 -8.40 -20.45
CA PRO A 517 -6.46 -7.70 -21.74
C PRO A 517 -6.35 -8.64 -22.94
N GLU A 518 -5.82 -9.86 -22.75
CA GLU A 518 -5.54 -10.81 -23.82
C GLU A 518 -5.78 -12.27 -23.40
N VAL A 519 -5.96 -13.14 -24.39
CA VAL A 519 -6.05 -14.60 -24.20
C VAL A 519 -4.71 -15.14 -23.70
N GLY A 520 -4.74 -16.06 -22.74
CA GLY A 520 -3.55 -16.56 -22.04
C GLY A 520 -3.10 -15.65 -20.89
N GLY A 521 -3.66 -14.44 -20.78
CA GLY A 521 -3.44 -13.55 -19.63
C GLY A 521 -3.88 -14.19 -18.32
N VAL A 522 -3.15 -13.89 -17.24
CA VAL A 522 -3.41 -14.43 -15.90
C VAL A 522 -3.65 -13.28 -14.94
N GLY A 523 -4.68 -13.43 -14.11
CA GLY A 523 -4.95 -12.54 -12.97
C GLY A 523 -5.52 -13.35 -11.82
N GLY A 524 -6.01 -12.67 -10.79
CA GLY A 524 -6.63 -13.36 -9.67
C GLY A 524 -7.26 -12.41 -8.67
N PHE A 525 -8.04 -12.99 -7.77
CA PHE A 525 -8.60 -12.29 -6.62
C PHE A 525 -8.81 -13.25 -5.47
N GLY A 526 -8.76 -12.74 -4.25
CA GLY A 526 -9.10 -13.51 -3.05
C GLY A 526 -10.52 -13.26 -2.60
N VAL A 527 -11.08 -14.22 -1.86
CA VAL A 527 -12.39 -14.09 -1.20
C VAL A 527 -12.15 -13.90 0.30
N VAL A 528 -12.74 -12.86 0.86
CA VAL A 528 -12.61 -12.49 2.27
C VAL A 528 -13.98 -12.60 2.93
N GLY A 529 -14.04 -13.33 4.05
CA GLY A 529 -15.24 -13.37 4.89
C GLY A 529 -15.21 -12.29 5.95
N ARG A 530 -16.38 -11.86 6.41
CA ARG A 530 -16.57 -10.90 7.51
C ARG A 530 -17.67 -11.37 8.45
N ASP A 531 -17.49 -11.26 9.77
CA ASP A 531 -18.56 -11.47 10.75
C ASP A 531 -19.34 -10.18 11.09
N GLY A 532 -20.36 -10.30 11.92
CA GLY A 532 -21.20 -9.17 12.34
C GLY A 532 -20.47 -8.09 13.15
N ASP A 533 -19.25 -8.35 13.60
CA ASP A 533 -18.41 -7.42 14.37
C ASP A 533 -17.30 -6.79 13.53
N GLY A 534 -17.19 -7.15 12.25
CA GLY A 534 -16.18 -6.58 11.36
C GLY A 534 -14.84 -7.30 11.36
N PHE A 535 -14.71 -8.44 12.06
CA PHE A 535 -13.53 -9.28 11.91
C PHE A 535 -13.53 -9.95 10.55
N THR A 536 -12.36 -9.95 9.90
CA THR A 536 -12.19 -10.57 8.58
C THR A 536 -11.21 -11.73 8.61
N ALA A 537 -11.38 -12.64 7.64
CA ALA A 537 -10.44 -13.71 7.37
C ALA A 537 -10.50 -14.14 5.89
N PRO A 538 -9.38 -14.55 5.27
CA PRO A 538 -9.40 -15.15 3.95
C PRO A 538 -10.23 -16.45 3.95
N VAL A 539 -10.98 -16.71 2.89
CA VAL A 539 -11.67 -17.99 2.70
C VAL A 539 -10.79 -18.91 1.86
N GLU A 540 -10.54 -20.14 2.32
CA GLU A 540 -9.80 -21.13 1.52
C GLU A 540 -10.53 -21.39 0.19
N PRO A 541 -9.82 -21.48 -0.96
CA PRO A 541 -10.44 -21.89 -2.22
C PRO A 541 -11.18 -23.23 -2.13
N ALA A 542 -10.76 -24.12 -1.23
CA ALA A 542 -11.39 -25.41 -0.98
C ALA A 542 -12.78 -25.30 -0.31
N ASP A 543 -13.07 -24.19 0.37
CA ASP A 543 -14.37 -23.93 1.01
C ASP A 543 -15.35 -23.19 0.07
N LEU A 544 -14.92 -22.84 -1.14
CA LEU A 544 -15.72 -22.10 -2.11
C LEU A 544 -16.43 -23.04 -3.08
N ALA A 545 -17.74 -22.85 -3.23
CA ALA A 545 -18.45 -23.31 -4.42
C ALA A 545 -18.37 -22.24 -5.51
N LEU A 546 -17.81 -22.58 -6.67
CA LEU A 546 -17.58 -21.67 -7.79
C LEU A 546 -18.50 -21.97 -8.98
N GLU A 547 -19.15 -20.94 -9.50
CA GLU A 547 -19.90 -20.98 -10.77
C GLU A 547 -19.34 -19.91 -11.72
N TYR A 548 -18.97 -20.30 -12.95
CA TYR A 548 -18.43 -19.43 -13.99
C TYR A 548 -18.47 -20.13 -15.36
N ASP A 549 -18.25 -19.36 -16.44
CA ASP A 549 -18.14 -19.90 -17.79
C ASP A 549 -16.72 -20.45 -18.05
N ARG A 550 -16.60 -21.77 -18.03
CA ARG A 550 -15.34 -22.51 -18.26
C ARG A 550 -14.81 -22.42 -19.69
N SER A 551 -15.59 -21.89 -20.64
CA SER A 551 -15.10 -21.62 -21.99
C SER A 551 -14.33 -20.31 -22.10
N VAL A 552 -14.61 -19.35 -21.20
CA VAL A 552 -13.99 -18.01 -21.19
C VAL A 552 -12.75 -17.98 -20.32
N VAL A 553 -12.82 -18.57 -19.12
CA VAL A 553 -11.69 -18.61 -18.18
C VAL A 553 -11.54 -19.97 -17.50
N ASP A 554 -10.33 -20.26 -17.03
CA ASP A 554 -10.05 -21.34 -16.07
C ASP A 554 -9.72 -20.75 -14.70
N ILE A 555 -10.06 -21.46 -13.62
CA ILE A 555 -9.83 -21.00 -12.24
C ILE A 555 -9.16 -22.12 -11.44
N ALA A 556 -8.04 -21.78 -10.79
CA ALA A 556 -7.30 -22.67 -9.90
C ALA A 556 -7.01 -21.98 -8.55
N ALA A 557 -6.73 -22.76 -7.51
CA ALA A 557 -6.28 -22.22 -6.23
C ALA A 557 -4.86 -21.64 -6.34
N GLY A 558 -4.67 -20.42 -5.88
CA GLY A 558 -3.37 -19.78 -5.67
C GLY A 558 -2.71 -20.27 -4.38
N ALA A 559 -1.38 -20.26 -4.34
CA ALA A 559 -0.62 -20.64 -3.15
C ALA A 559 -0.80 -19.66 -1.97
N ASP A 560 -1.19 -18.43 -2.28
CA ASP A 560 -1.55 -17.35 -1.35
C ASP A 560 -3.00 -17.43 -0.85
N GLY A 561 -3.78 -18.43 -1.28
CA GLY A 561 -5.20 -18.54 -0.96
C GLY A 561 -6.13 -17.74 -1.88
N SER A 562 -5.61 -17.10 -2.93
CA SER A 562 -6.42 -16.45 -3.96
C SER A 562 -6.99 -17.45 -4.97
N LEU A 563 -7.92 -16.98 -5.80
CA LEU A 563 -8.35 -17.65 -7.03
C LEU A 563 -7.51 -17.13 -8.21
N ARG A 564 -6.68 -17.99 -8.80
CA ARG A 564 -5.89 -17.71 -10.00
C ARG A 564 -6.76 -17.97 -11.24
N ILE A 565 -6.91 -16.96 -12.08
CA ILE A 565 -7.78 -16.95 -13.25
C ILE A 565 -6.94 -16.83 -14.51
N THR A 566 -7.16 -17.74 -15.47
CA THR A 566 -6.47 -17.76 -16.76
C THR A 566 -7.46 -17.52 -17.89
N ALA A 567 -7.19 -16.55 -18.77
CA ALA A 567 -8.01 -16.25 -19.93
C ALA A 567 -7.89 -17.34 -21.02
N LEU A 568 -9.02 -17.90 -21.47
CA LEU A 568 -9.06 -18.94 -22.50
C LEU A 568 -9.59 -18.43 -23.85
N GLN A 569 -10.61 -17.57 -23.83
CA GLN A 569 -11.26 -17.00 -25.01
C GLN A 569 -11.67 -15.55 -24.74
N PRO A 570 -11.73 -14.67 -25.76
CA PRO A 570 -12.33 -13.35 -25.61
C PRO A 570 -13.79 -13.45 -25.18
N GLY A 571 -14.22 -12.61 -24.26
CA GLY A 571 -15.59 -12.65 -23.73
C GLY A 571 -15.71 -12.12 -22.31
N ALA A 572 -16.84 -12.42 -21.67
CA ALA A 572 -17.12 -12.04 -20.30
C ALA A 572 -17.80 -13.18 -19.55
N THR A 573 -17.50 -13.29 -18.26
CA THR A 573 -18.21 -14.18 -17.34
C THR A 573 -18.29 -13.53 -15.96
N THR A 574 -19.18 -14.02 -15.09
CA THR A 574 -19.20 -13.62 -13.68
C THR A 574 -18.80 -14.82 -12.85
N VAL A 575 -17.73 -14.67 -12.07
CA VAL A 575 -17.32 -15.68 -11.11
C VAL A 575 -18.17 -15.50 -9.85
N VAL A 576 -19.02 -16.48 -9.58
CA VAL A 576 -19.84 -16.54 -8.38
C VAL A 576 -19.15 -17.45 -7.38
N ALA A 577 -18.66 -16.89 -6.28
CA ALA A 577 -18.05 -17.64 -5.19
C ALA A 577 -19.01 -17.68 -3.99
N ARG A 578 -19.30 -18.88 -3.49
CA ARG A 578 -20.33 -19.12 -2.47
C ARG A 578 -19.79 -19.86 -1.26
N VAL A 579 -20.22 -19.42 -0.08
CA VAL A 579 -20.09 -20.11 1.21
C VAL A 579 -21.46 -20.16 1.88
N GLY A 580 -22.09 -21.34 1.95
CA GLY A 580 -23.46 -21.47 2.43
C GLY A 580 -24.44 -20.59 1.64
N SER A 581 -25.16 -19.69 2.32
CA SER A 581 -26.06 -18.72 1.69
C SER A 581 -25.35 -17.44 1.21
N HIS A 582 -24.11 -17.20 1.61
CA HIS A 582 -23.37 -15.99 1.26
C HIS A 582 -22.71 -16.15 -0.11
N VAL A 583 -22.76 -15.08 -0.90
CA VAL A 583 -22.25 -15.07 -2.28
C VAL A 583 -21.51 -13.77 -2.52
N VAL A 584 -20.34 -13.87 -3.16
CA VAL A 584 -19.69 -12.74 -3.81
C VAL A 584 -19.63 -13.00 -5.32
N ARG A 585 -19.79 -11.94 -6.11
CA ARG A 585 -19.79 -11.99 -7.58
C ARG A 585 -18.69 -11.09 -8.08
N VAL A 586 -17.78 -11.63 -8.88
CA VAL A 586 -16.70 -10.87 -9.51
C VAL A 586 -16.83 -11.03 -11.02
N PRO A 587 -17.22 -9.95 -11.73
CA PRO A 587 -17.19 -9.92 -13.18
C PRO A 587 -15.75 -10.07 -13.69
N VAL A 588 -15.56 -10.96 -14.66
CA VAL A 588 -14.29 -11.23 -15.32
C VAL A 588 -14.44 -11.03 -16.82
N THR A 589 -13.60 -10.17 -17.40
CA THR A 589 -13.64 -9.89 -18.84
C THR A 589 -12.30 -10.17 -19.49
N VAL A 590 -12.33 -10.79 -20.68
CA VAL A 590 -11.16 -11.14 -21.49
C VAL A 590 -11.22 -10.38 -22.82
N GLY A 591 -10.18 -9.58 -23.08
CA GLY A 591 -10.10 -8.69 -24.24
C GLY A 591 -10.35 -7.23 -23.86
N LEU A 592 -9.74 -6.32 -24.62
CA LEU A 592 -9.86 -4.87 -24.44
C LEU A 592 -9.87 -4.17 -25.80
N GLU A 593 -10.83 -3.26 -26.01
CA GLU A 593 -10.97 -2.45 -27.22
C GLU A 593 -10.73 -0.96 -26.89
N GLU A 594 -9.98 -0.25 -27.72
CA GLU A 594 -9.90 1.22 -27.64
C GLU A 594 -11.00 1.86 -28.50
N ARG A 595 -11.83 2.70 -27.88
CA ARG A 595 -12.93 3.41 -28.54
C ARG A 595 -12.71 4.90 -28.50
N LEU A 596 -12.83 5.57 -29.65
CA LEU A 596 -12.73 7.02 -29.74
C LEU A 596 -13.93 7.70 -29.05
N VAL A 597 -13.66 8.59 -28.11
CA VAL A 597 -14.64 9.42 -27.39
C VAL A 597 -14.68 10.83 -27.99
N ALA A 598 -13.52 11.43 -28.30
CA ALA A 598 -13.43 12.71 -29.00
C ALA A 598 -12.11 12.84 -29.79
N GLY A 599 -12.21 13.08 -31.10
CA GLY A 599 -11.09 13.44 -31.98
C GLY A 599 -11.06 14.93 -32.37
N PHE A 600 -11.87 15.77 -31.71
CA PHE A 600 -11.90 17.23 -31.84
C PHE A 600 -12.13 17.84 -33.24
N ASP A 601 -12.68 17.08 -34.19
CA ASP A 601 -13.19 17.62 -35.47
C ASP A 601 -14.23 18.74 -35.27
N ASP A 602 -14.94 18.72 -34.13
CA ASP A 602 -15.92 19.72 -33.71
C ASP A 602 -15.35 20.77 -32.72
N GLY A 603 -14.02 20.89 -32.63
CA GLY A 603 -13.32 21.67 -31.59
C GLY A 603 -13.74 23.15 -31.48
N ALA A 604 -14.31 23.73 -32.53
CA ALA A 604 -14.90 25.08 -32.49
C ALA A 604 -16.14 25.20 -31.58
N SER A 605 -16.80 24.10 -31.25
CA SER A 605 -17.98 24.03 -30.38
C SER A 605 -17.62 23.80 -28.90
N TRP A 606 -16.35 23.55 -28.60
CA TRP A 606 -15.87 23.37 -27.23
C TRP A 606 -15.73 24.73 -26.53
N THR A 607 -15.95 24.75 -25.22
CA THR A 607 -15.92 25.99 -24.42
C THR A 607 -14.94 25.89 -23.27
N PHE A 608 -14.33 27.03 -22.93
CA PHE A 608 -13.43 27.14 -21.79
C PHE A 608 -14.21 27.36 -20.50
N GLY A 609 -13.79 26.72 -19.41
CA GLY A 609 -14.20 27.08 -18.07
C GLY A 609 -13.03 27.04 -17.09
N SER A 610 -13.22 27.55 -15.88
CA SER A 610 -12.19 27.52 -14.85
C SER A 610 -12.78 27.63 -13.45
N ALA A 611 -12.02 27.20 -12.44
CA ALA A 611 -12.19 27.65 -11.06
C ALA A 611 -10.93 28.43 -10.66
N ARG A 612 -11.11 29.67 -10.17
CA ARG A 612 -10.04 30.55 -9.67
C ARG A 612 -8.88 30.80 -10.67
N GLY A 613 -9.09 30.56 -11.97
CA GLY A 613 -8.16 30.82 -13.09
C GLY A 613 -8.87 31.45 -14.30
N SER A 614 -8.15 31.72 -15.39
CA SER A 614 -8.71 32.23 -16.66
C SER A 614 -8.01 31.61 -17.87
N GLY A 615 -8.56 31.70 -19.09
CA GLY A 615 -7.97 31.05 -20.27
C GLY A 615 -8.90 30.96 -21.48
N SER A 616 -8.57 30.08 -22.43
CA SER A 616 -9.37 29.79 -23.62
C SER A 616 -9.15 28.37 -24.15
N VAL A 617 -10.09 27.88 -24.97
CA VAL A 617 -9.92 26.68 -25.81
C VAL A 617 -10.06 27.08 -27.28
N THR A 618 -9.18 26.57 -28.15
CA THR A 618 -9.23 26.80 -29.59
C THR A 618 -8.87 25.55 -30.37
N PRO A 619 -9.60 25.19 -31.44
CA PRO A 619 -9.22 24.08 -32.30
C PRO A 619 -7.89 24.36 -33.00
N VAL A 620 -7.09 23.31 -33.23
CA VAL A 620 -5.84 23.36 -33.98
C VAL A 620 -5.83 22.25 -35.03
N ALA A 621 -5.30 22.54 -36.23
CA ALA A 621 -5.27 21.57 -37.32
C ALA A 621 -4.18 20.49 -37.16
N GLU A 622 -3.13 20.78 -36.38
CA GLU A 622 -1.98 19.91 -36.15
C GLU A 622 -2.09 19.24 -34.75
N GLY A 623 -3.01 18.30 -34.61
CA GLY A 623 -3.08 17.36 -33.49
C GLY A 623 -2.03 16.24 -33.59
N HIS A 624 -2.22 15.19 -32.81
CA HIS A 624 -1.36 14.00 -32.81
C HIS A 624 -1.69 13.07 -34.00
N THR A 625 -2.97 12.77 -34.21
CA THR A 625 -3.44 11.97 -35.37
C THR A 625 -4.39 12.74 -36.28
N GLY A 626 -4.98 13.84 -35.80
CA GLY A 626 -5.95 14.66 -36.54
C GLY A 626 -6.06 16.09 -36.01
N ALA A 627 -7.30 16.59 -35.86
CA ALA A 627 -7.54 17.89 -35.25
C ALA A 627 -7.33 17.82 -33.74
N GLY A 628 -6.62 18.79 -33.17
CA GLY A 628 -6.43 18.89 -31.72
C GLY A 628 -7.23 20.03 -31.10
N LEU A 629 -7.33 20.04 -29.77
CA LEU A 629 -7.86 21.16 -28.99
C LEU A 629 -6.76 21.77 -28.13
N ARG A 630 -6.38 23.01 -28.44
CA ARG A 630 -5.48 23.80 -27.59
C ARG A 630 -6.26 24.40 -26.44
N MET A 631 -5.78 24.22 -25.23
CA MET A 631 -6.30 24.85 -24.02
C MET A 631 -5.21 25.72 -23.41
N SER A 632 -5.42 27.05 -23.41
CA SER A 632 -4.53 28.02 -22.77
C SER A 632 -5.12 28.48 -21.43
N TYR A 633 -4.27 28.79 -20.47
CA TYR A 633 -4.70 29.17 -19.12
C TYR A 633 -3.72 30.10 -18.42
N ASP A 634 -4.24 30.80 -17.41
CA ASP A 634 -3.56 31.70 -16.50
C ASP A 634 -3.93 31.33 -15.06
N PHE A 635 -2.97 30.72 -14.37
CA PHE A 635 -3.05 30.31 -12.98
C PHE A 635 -2.43 31.32 -12.00
N SER A 636 -2.14 32.55 -12.45
CA SER A 636 -1.68 33.65 -11.59
C SER A 636 -2.81 34.37 -10.83
N LYS A 637 -4.08 34.00 -11.09
CA LYS A 637 -5.25 34.76 -10.59
C LYS A 637 -5.62 34.51 -9.13
N SER A 638 -5.08 33.47 -8.52
CA SER A 638 -5.42 33.07 -7.15
C SER A 638 -4.28 32.23 -6.57
N THR A 639 -4.20 32.19 -5.23
CA THR A 639 -3.30 31.30 -4.48
C THR A 639 -3.99 30.01 -4.04
N GLY A 640 -5.32 29.89 -4.15
CA GLY A 640 -6.04 28.63 -3.92
C GLY A 640 -5.79 27.62 -5.05
N THR A 641 -6.48 26.47 -5.09
CA THR A 641 -6.42 25.56 -6.27
C THR A 641 -7.03 26.22 -7.50
N ARG A 642 -6.34 26.15 -8.64
CA ARG A 642 -6.74 26.73 -9.94
C ARG A 642 -6.95 25.62 -10.94
N THR A 643 -7.93 25.78 -11.81
CA THR A 643 -8.24 24.80 -12.85
C THR A 643 -8.57 25.47 -14.18
N ALA A 644 -8.31 24.75 -15.28
CA ALA A 644 -8.67 25.14 -16.64
C ALA A 644 -9.33 23.96 -17.36
N TYR A 645 -10.55 24.15 -17.82
CA TYR A 645 -11.42 23.11 -18.38
C TYR A 645 -11.59 23.26 -19.89
N ALA A 646 -11.51 22.14 -20.60
CA ALA A 646 -12.07 21.97 -21.93
C ALA A 646 -13.43 21.27 -21.80
N ASN A 647 -14.52 22.03 -22.00
CA ASN A 647 -15.87 21.50 -21.91
C ASN A 647 -16.42 21.20 -23.32
N PRO A 648 -16.91 19.97 -23.59
CA PRO A 648 -17.59 19.65 -24.82
C PRO A 648 -18.93 20.40 -24.91
N PRO A 649 -19.52 20.55 -26.12
CA PRO A 649 -20.81 21.22 -26.30
C PRO A 649 -21.96 20.52 -25.53
N ARG A 650 -21.81 19.24 -25.24
CA ARG A 650 -22.65 18.43 -24.35
C ARG A 650 -21.79 17.31 -23.73
N PRO A 651 -22.13 16.81 -22.53
CA PRO A 651 -21.46 15.63 -21.98
C PRO A 651 -21.46 14.47 -22.98
N ILE A 652 -20.29 13.84 -23.19
CA ILE A 652 -20.09 12.78 -24.18
C ILE A 652 -20.27 11.43 -23.49
N GLU A 653 -21.28 10.66 -23.89
CA GLU A 653 -21.54 9.33 -23.36
C GLU A 653 -20.48 8.33 -23.86
N VAL A 654 -19.90 7.57 -22.95
CA VAL A 654 -18.94 6.51 -23.24
C VAL A 654 -19.68 5.19 -23.22
N GLU A 655 -19.72 4.52 -24.38
CA GLU A 655 -20.37 3.23 -24.52
C GLU A 655 -19.66 2.14 -23.71
N GLY A 656 -20.43 1.24 -23.09
CA GLY A 656 -19.91 0.12 -22.32
C GLY A 656 -19.41 0.50 -20.92
N GLN A 657 -18.42 -0.25 -20.43
CA GLN A 657 -17.89 -0.13 -19.07
C GLN A 657 -16.37 0.09 -19.11
N PRO A 658 -15.92 1.30 -19.47
CA PRO A 658 -14.50 1.58 -19.65
C PRO A 658 -13.70 1.29 -18.38
N LEU A 659 -12.51 0.72 -18.56
CA LEU A 659 -11.51 0.53 -17.50
C LEU A 659 -10.60 1.74 -17.35
N ALA A 660 -10.47 2.53 -18.42
CA ALA A 660 -9.68 3.76 -18.43
C ALA A 660 -10.19 4.73 -19.49
N LEU A 661 -9.92 6.01 -19.27
CA LEU A 661 -9.98 7.07 -20.27
C LEU A 661 -8.56 7.48 -20.64
N GLY A 662 -8.28 7.62 -21.93
CA GLY A 662 -6.98 8.05 -22.43
C GLY A 662 -7.09 9.32 -23.26
N ALA A 663 -5.98 10.02 -23.42
CA ALA A 663 -5.84 11.12 -24.38
C ALA A 663 -4.37 11.29 -24.78
N TRP A 664 -4.12 11.73 -26.01
CA TRP A 664 -2.81 12.26 -26.38
C TRP A 664 -2.72 13.72 -25.91
N VAL A 665 -1.66 14.05 -25.17
CA VAL A 665 -1.45 15.42 -24.68
C VAL A 665 -0.06 15.93 -25.01
N TYR A 666 -0.02 17.08 -25.68
CA TYR A 666 1.18 17.86 -25.89
C TYR A 666 1.46 18.70 -24.64
N GLY A 667 2.54 18.38 -23.94
CA GLY A 667 2.98 19.07 -22.72
C GLY A 667 4.14 20.03 -22.96
N HIS A 668 4.31 20.96 -22.02
CA HIS A 668 5.45 21.89 -21.95
C HIS A 668 6.28 21.72 -20.66
N GLY A 669 6.10 20.61 -19.94
CA GLY A 669 6.89 20.26 -18.74
C GLY A 669 6.66 21.17 -17.53
N ARG A 670 5.53 21.89 -17.46
CA ARG A 670 5.25 22.82 -16.36
C ARG A 670 4.69 22.14 -15.12
N GLY A 671 4.29 20.86 -15.20
CA GLY A 671 3.86 20.08 -14.05
C GLY A 671 2.42 20.36 -13.64
N GLU A 672 1.56 20.76 -14.56
CA GLU A 672 0.11 20.79 -14.37
C GLU A 672 -0.40 19.37 -14.12
N TRP A 673 -1.36 19.22 -13.21
CA TRP A 673 -2.02 17.93 -12.97
C TRP A 673 -3.21 17.76 -13.92
N THR A 674 -3.38 16.58 -14.53
CA THR A 674 -4.48 16.31 -15.48
C THR A 674 -5.63 15.58 -14.83
N ALA A 675 -6.84 15.74 -15.37
CA ALA A 675 -8.00 14.96 -14.95
C ALA A 675 -9.12 15.00 -16.00
N PHE A 676 -10.04 14.04 -15.88
CA PHE A 676 -11.37 14.07 -16.50
C PHE A 676 -12.42 14.32 -15.44
N THR A 677 -13.50 15.03 -15.74
CA THR A 677 -14.74 14.93 -14.95
C THR A 677 -15.71 14.02 -15.68
N VAL A 678 -16.24 13.02 -14.99
CA VAL A 678 -17.27 12.10 -15.50
C VAL A 678 -18.54 12.21 -14.66
N THR A 679 -19.70 11.99 -15.27
CA THR A 679 -20.97 11.76 -14.57
C THR A 679 -21.36 10.31 -14.78
N ASP A 680 -21.64 9.61 -13.70
CA ASP A 680 -22.16 8.24 -13.74
C ASP A 680 -23.67 8.22 -14.04
N SER A 681 -24.23 7.03 -14.26
CA SER A 681 -25.66 6.89 -14.59
C SER A 681 -26.60 7.24 -13.43
N THR A 682 -26.08 7.43 -12.21
CA THR A 682 -26.83 7.91 -11.04
C THR A 682 -26.90 9.44 -10.99
N GLY A 683 -26.21 10.12 -11.91
CA GLY A 683 -26.13 11.58 -11.96
C GLY A 683 -25.06 12.19 -11.07
N VAL A 684 -24.19 11.38 -10.47
CA VAL A 684 -23.09 11.85 -9.60
C VAL A 684 -21.87 12.16 -10.47
N SER A 685 -21.38 13.39 -10.36
CA SER A 685 -20.17 13.85 -11.07
C SER A 685 -18.92 13.68 -10.22
N ARG A 686 -17.85 13.13 -10.79
CA ARG A 686 -16.57 12.88 -10.12
C ARG A 686 -15.39 13.21 -11.01
N SER A 687 -14.27 13.53 -10.39
CA SER A 687 -13.01 13.74 -11.10
C SER A 687 -12.17 12.47 -11.08
N LEU A 688 -11.69 12.06 -12.24
CA LEU A 688 -10.72 10.99 -12.44
C LEU A 688 -9.37 11.64 -12.71
N TYR A 689 -8.44 11.51 -11.78
CA TYR A 689 -7.16 12.21 -11.83
C TYR A 689 -6.10 11.41 -12.58
N GLY A 690 -5.43 12.08 -13.53
CA GLY A 690 -4.34 11.54 -14.34
C GLY A 690 -2.95 11.96 -13.85
N PRO A 691 -1.90 11.74 -14.67
CA PRO A 691 -0.54 12.12 -14.30
C PRO A 691 -0.30 13.64 -14.36
N TYR A 692 0.79 14.09 -13.74
CA TYR A 692 1.33 15.44 -13.92
C TYR A 692 2.06 15.57 -15.26
N ILE A 693 1.88 16.70 -15.94
CA ILE A 693 2.55 17.03 -17.21
C ILE A 693 3.99 17.49 -16.95
N THR A 694 4.87 16.55 -16.68
CA THR A 694 6.31 16.81 -16.47
C THR A 694 7.16 16.63 -17.73
N TRP A 695 6.52 16.36 -18.87
CA TRP A 695 7.17 16.14 -20.16
C TRP A 695 6.93 17.30 -21.13
N THR A 696 7.82 17.39 -22.13
CA THR A 696 7.67 18.26 -23.30
C THR A 696 7.36 17.42 -24.53
N GLY A 697 6.37 17.81 -25.34
CA GLY A 697 5.93 17.07 -26.52
C GLY A 697 4.70 16.18 -26.29
N TRP A 698 4.35 15.35 -27.27
CA TRP A 698 3.21 14.42 -27.20
C TRP A 698 3.49 13.22 -26.30
N ARG A 699 2.54 12.90 -25.43
CA ARG A 699 2.52 11.65 -24.66
C ARG A 699 1.07 11.18 -24.48
N TYR A 700 0.86 9.88 -24.60
CA TYR A 700 -0.41 9.27 -24.24
C TYR A 700 -0.55 9.24 -22.71
N LEU A 701 -1.60 9.86 -22.20
CA LEU A 701 -2.01 9.72 -20.80
C LEU A 701 -3.17 8.73 -20.73
N GLU A 702 -3.19 7.97 -19.65
CA GLU A 702 -4.26 7.05 -19.32
C GLU A 702 -4.69 7.32 -17.87
N VAL A 703 -6.00 7.34 -17.65
CA VAL A 703 -6.64 7.59 -16.36
C VAL A 703 -7.58 6.43 -16.07
N PRO A 704 -7.31 5.63 -15.01
CA PRO A 704 -8.16 4.50 -14.68
C PRO A 704 -9.57 4.96 -14.27
N VAL A 705 -10.57 4.18 -14.66
CA VAL A 705 -11.96 4.34 -14.25
C VAL A 705 -12.23 3.41 -13.07
N PRO A 706 -12.60 3.92 -11.88
CA PRO A 706 -12.93 3.07 -10.75
C PRO A 706 -14.09 2.12 -11.07
N SER A 707 -13.91 0.84 -10.77
CA SER A 707 -14.88 -0.23 -11.08
C SER A 707 -16.22 -0.10 -10.33
N GLY A 708 -16.26 0.67 -9.24
CA GLY A 708 -17.48 0.94 -8.48
C GLY A 708 -18.35 2.09 -9.03
N LEU A 709 -17.99 2.70 -10.15
CA LEU A 709 -18.85 3.70 -10.80
C LEU A 709 -20.01 3.05 -11.54
N ALA A 710 -21.16 3.74 -11.59
CA ALA A 710 -22.32 3.30 -12.34
C ALA A 710 -22.21 3.69 -13.82
N PHE A 711 -22.52 2.77 -14.73
CA PHE A 711 -22.40 2.98 -16.19
C PHE A 711 -23.78 3.16 -16.84
N PRO A 712 -23.88 3.80 -18.03
CA PRO A 712 -22.79 4.41 -18.80
C PRO A 712 -22.23 5.68 -18.14
N LEU A 713 -20.96 5.99 -18.43
CA LEU A 713 -20.33 7.24 -18.01
C LEU A 713 -20.52 8.33 -19.07
N ARG A 714 -20.57 9.58 -18.62
CA ARG A 714 -20.52 10.75 -19.50
C ARG A 714 -19.30 11.60 -19.17
N VAL A 715 -18.40 11.80 -20.14
CA VAL A 715 -17.27 12.73 -20.01
C VAL A 715 -17.78 14.16 -20.12
N ASN A 716 -17.63 14.91 -19.04
CA ASN A 716 -18.07 16.31 -18.96
C ASN A 716 -16.99 17.30 -19.32
N ARG A 717 -15.71 16.94 -19.14
CA ARG A 717 -14.55 17.81 -19.43
C ARG A 717 -13.24 17.06 -19.25
N PHE A 718 -12.23 17.49 -20.00
CA PHE A 718 -10.82 17.29 -19.71
C PHE A 718 -10.28 18.58 -19.06
N TYR A 719 -9.33 18.47 -18.13
CA TYR A 719 -8.80 19.66 -17.47
C TYR A 719 -7.42 19.55 -16.85
N THR A 720 -6.80 20.72 -16.65
CA THR A 720 -5.53 20.90 -15.95
C THR A 720 -5.74 21.60 -14.60
N ILE A 721 -4.90 21.28 -13.62
CA ILE A 721 -5.00 21.75 -12.23
C ILE A 721 -3.63 22.21 -11.74
N GLU A 722 -3.61 23.30 -10.98
CA GLU A 722 -2.48 23.73 -10.16
C GLU A 722 -2.93 23.91 -8.71
N THR A 723 -2.30 23.18 -7.80
CA THR A 723 -2.64 23.18 -6.36
C THR A 723 -1.66 24.00 -5.52
N LYS A 724 -0.46 24.30 -6.02
CA LYS A 724 0.59 24.97 -5.23
C LYS A 724 0.42 26.49 -5.28
N ALA A 725 0.27 27.13 -4.12
CA ALA A 725 -0.01 28.56 -4.00
C ALA A 725 1.08 29.47 -4.59
N ASP A 726 2.35 29.03 -4.49
CA ASP A 726 3.55 29.74 -4.95
C ASP A 726 3.80 29.60 -6.46
N ARG A 727 3.10 28.68 -7.14
CA ARG A 727 3.26 28.43 -8.58
C ARG A 727 2.30 29.24 -9.44
N GLN A 728 2.64 30.49 -9.71
CA GLN A 728 1.82 31.38 -10.55
C GLN A 728 2.39 31.52 -11.96
N TYR A 729 1.64 31.07 -12.97
CA TYR A 729 2.08 31.10 -14.36
C TYR A 729 0.92 31.05 -15.35
N THR A 730 1.21 31.39 -16.61
CA THR A 730 0.37 31.09 -17.76
C THR A 730 0.93 29.90 -18.54
N GLY A 731 0.09 29.07 -19.12
CA GLY A 731 0.50 27.88 -19.86
C GLY A 731 -0.51 27.48 -20.92
N GLU A 732 -0.17 26.46 -21.69
CA GLU A 732 -1.10 25.82 -22.63
C GLU A 732 -0.79 24.32 -22.74
N VAL A 733 -1.79 23.56 -23.18
CA VAL A 733 -1.66 22.16 -23.60
C VAL A 733 -2.45 21.95 -24.89
N ILE A 734 -2.09 20.93 -25.68
CA ILE A 734 -2.91 20.46 -26.80
C ILE A 734 -3.37 19.04 -26.48
N VAL A 735 -4.66 18.78 -26.62
CA VAL A 735 -5.28 17.48 -26.39
C VAL A 735 -5.79 16.93 -27.71
N ASP A 736 -5.56 15.64 -27.97
CA ASP A 736 -6.08 14.91 -29.12
C ASP A 736 -6.50 13.49 -28.68
N ASP A 737 -7.38 12.84 -29.45
CA ASP A 737 -7.83 11.46 -29.30
C ASP A 737 -8.19 11.09 -27.85
N ILE A 738 -9.23 11.72 -27.30
CA ILE A 738 -9.83 11.18 -26.07
C ILE A 738 -10.42 9.81 -26.43
N VAL A 739 -9.94 8.76 -25.78
CA VAL A 739 -10.36 7.38 -26.01
C VAL A 739 -10.82 6.73 -24.70
N ALA A 740 -11.59 5.66 -24.81
CA ALA A 740 -12.02 4.82 -23.71
C ALA A 740 -11.54 3.38 -23.95
N LYS A 741 -10.96 2.75 -22.93
CA LYS A 741 -10.55 1.35 -22.97
C LYS A 741 -11.69 0.47 -22.49
N VAL A 742 -12.44 -0.10 -23.42
CA VAL A 742 -13.70 -0.79 -23.17
C VAL A 742 -13.53 -2.30 -23.33
N PRO A 743 -13.68 -3.07 -22.24
CA PRO A 743 -13.73 -4.53 -22.28
C PRO A 743 -15.12 -5.02 -22.71
N PRO A 744 -15.29 -6.32 -23.01
CA PRO A 744 -16.60 -6.92 -23.21
C PRO A 744 -17.59 -6.56 -22.08
N ALA A 745 -18.85 -6.36 -22.43
CA ALA A 745 -19.89 -6.00 -21.46
C ALA A 745 -20.19 -7.16 -20.50
N VAL A 746 -20.36 -6.84 -19.22
CA VAL A 746 -20.72 -7.79 -18.17
C VAL A 746 -21.58 -7.09 -17.13
N GLU A 747 -22.57 -7.77 -16.57
CA GLU A 747 -23.38 -7.17 -15.52
C GLU A 747 -22.54 -7.00 -14.25
N LEU A 748 -22.52 -5.77 -13.70
CA LEU A 748 -21.87 -5.50 -12.42
C LEU A 748 -22.89 -5.78 -11.31
N PRO A 749 -22.57 -6.64 -10.34
CA PRO A 749 -23.47 -6.88 -9.21
C PRO A 749 -23.61 -5.60 -8.38
N GLU A 750 -24.82 -5.32 -7.89
CA GLU A 750 -24.99 -4.26 -6.90
C GLU A 750 -24.28 -4.65 -5.61
N ALA A 751 -23.42 -3.77 -5.11
CA ALA A 751 -22.80 -3.92 -3.80
C ALA A 751 -23.83 -3.54 -2.72
N GLU A 752 -24.33 -4.55 -2.01
CA GLU A 752 -25.09 -4.35 -0.77
C GLU A 752 -24.11 -4.07 0.37
N GLU A 753 -24.19 -2.88 0.97
CA GLU A 753 -23.47 -2.58 2.21
C GLU A 753 -24.37 -2.88 3.41
N PRO A 754 -23.98 -3.81 4.30
CA PRO A 754 -24.76 -4.09 5.49
C PRO A 754 -24.73 -2.87 6.43
N ALA A 755 -25.91 -2.38 6.78
CA ALA A 755 -26.06 -1.25 7.68
C ALA A 755 -25.57 -1.59 9.11
N ASP A 756 -24.61 -0.82 9.62
CA ASP A 756 -24.02 -1.07 10.95
C ASP A 756 -25.02 -0.80 12.08
N ARG A 757 -25.02 -1.68 13.09
CA ARG A 757 -25.88 -1.59 14.28
C ARG A 757 -25.52 -0.41 15.20
N PHE A 758 -24.34 0.19 15.00
CA PHE A 758 -23.91 1.40 15.68
C PHE A 758 -24.85 2.58 15.44
N VAL A 759 -25.46 2.65 14.24
CA VAL A 759 -26.43 3.70 13.90
C VAL A 759 -27.81 3.25 14.35
N VAL A 760 -28.43 4.03 15.22
CA VAL A 760 -29.81 3.83 15.66
C VAL A 760 -30.72 3.94 14.43
N ARG A 761 -31.48 2.88 14.16
CA ARG A 761 -32.45 2.86 13.04
C ARG A 761 -33.84 3.35 13.46
N ASP A 762 -34.24 2.95 14.67
CA ASP A 762 -35.51 3.29 15.28
C ASP A 762 -35.29 3.72 16.73
N GLY A 763 -35.71 4.94 17.07
CA GLY A 763 -35.59 5.55 18.40
C GLY A 763 -34.56 6.68 18.46
N THR A 764 -34.06 6.94 19.66
CA THR A 764 -33.09 8.02 19.94
C THR A 764 -32.03 7.54 20.91
N VAL A 765 -30.94 8.30 21.06
CA VAL A 765 -29.91 8.02 22.08
C VAL A 765 -30.18 8.69 23.43
N ALA A 766 -31.42 9.16 23.67
CA ALA A 766 -31.79 9.92 24.87
C ALA A 766 -31.83 9.07 26.16
N ASP A 767 -31.87 7.74 26.06
CA ASP A 767 -31.82 6.80 27.19
C ASP A 767 -30.40 6.64 27.76
N ARG A 768 -29.38 7.12 27.05
CA ARG A 768 -27.97 6.98 27.46
C ARG A 768 -27.57 8.06 28.47
N PRO A 769 -26.71 7.73 29.47
CA PRO A 769 -26.33 8.63 30.58
C PRO A 769 -25.84 10.02 30.19
N TRP A 770 -25.15 10.14 29.05
CA TRP A 770 -24.68 11.41 28.53
C TRP A 770 -24.47 11.33 27.01
N ARG A 771 -24.37 12.48 26.35
CA ARG A 771 -24.35 12.57 24.89
C ARG A 771 -23.39 13.66 24.43
N PHE A 772 -22.81 13.52 23.24
CA PHE A 772 -22.04 14.57 22.57
C PHE A 772 -22.42 14.66 21.10
N ALA A 773 -22.26 15.83 20.48
CA ALA A 773 -22.61 16.04 19.08
C ALA A 773 -21.36 16.19 18.20
N VAL A 774 -21.48 15.83 16.92
CA VAL A 774 -20.44 16.03 15.91
C VAL A 774 -21.05 16.72 14.69
N MET A 775 -20.34 17.74 14.19
CA MET A 775 -20.63 18.39 12.92
C MET A 775 -19.34 18.63 12.13
N SER A 776 -19.40 18.71 10.81
CA SER A 776 -18.23 18.88 9.94
C SER A 776 -18.60 19.53 8.60
N ASP A 777 -17.61 19.97 7.83
CA ASP A 777 -17.78 20.34 6.41
C ASP A 777 -18.88 21.41 6.17
N ALA A 778 -18.76 22.53 6.89
CA ALA A 778 -19.57 23.72 6.62
C ALA A 778 -18.96 24.57 5.49
N GLN A 779 -17.63 24.65 5.44
CA GLN A 779 -16.80 25.31 4.41
C GLN A 779 -17.24 26.74 4.03
N PHE A 780 -17.50 27.62 5.01
CA PHE A 780 -17.83 29.02 4.71
C PHE A 780 -16.59 29.94 4.64
N VAL A 781 -16.78 31.14 4.09
CA VAL A 781 -15.75 32.19 3.99
C VAL A 781 -16.25 33.54 4.53
N ALA A 782 -15.37 34.30 5.18
CA ALA A 782 -15.67 35.59 5.79
C ALA A 782 -15.91 36.73 4.80
N ARG A 783 -15.45 36.59 3.55
CA ARG A 783 -15.79 37.55 2.49
C ARG A 783 -17.27 37.49 2.06
N ASN A 784 -18.01 36.46 2.47
CA ASN A 784 -19.45 36.34 2.28
C ASN A 784 -20.13 35.83 3.57
N PRO A 785 -20.17 36.66 4.63
CA PRO A 785 -20.62 36.25 5.96
C PRO A 785 -22.12 35.94 6.02
N ASP A 786 -22.90 36.37 5.03
CA ASP A 786 -24.34 36.11 4.89
C ASP A 786 -24.64 35.03 3.84
N SER A 787 -23.67 34.15 3.55
CA SER A 787 -23.87 33.03 2.63
C SER A 787 -24.80 31.94 3.17
N ASP A 788 -25.34 31.12 2.28
CA ASP A 788 -26.11 29.93 2.68
C ASP A 788 -25.29 28.96 3.54
N LEU A 789 -23.98 28.89 3.34
CA LEU A 789 -23.08 28.05 4.14
C LEU A 789 -23.02 28.53 5.60
N VAL A 790 -22.91 29.84 5.84
CA VAL A 790 -22.95 30.40 7.21
C VAL A 790 -24.34 30.20 7.83
N ARG A 791 -25.42 30.39 7.07
CA ARG A 791 -26.79 30.11 7.55
C ARG A 791 -26.96 28.64 7.94
N SER A 792 -26.46 27.71 7.12
CA SER A 792 -26.51 26.27 7.39
C SER A 792 -25.69 25.90 8.63
N ALA A 793 -24.48 26.44 8.78
CA ALA A 793 -23.65 26.26 9.97
C ALA A 793 -24.38 26.70 11.24
N ARG A 794 -24.97 27.91 11.23
CA ARG A 794 -25.76 28.44 12.36
C ARG A 794 -26.99 27.60 12.65
N ARG A 795 -27.73 27.16 11.62
CA ARG A 795 -28.86 26.22 11.76
C ARG A 795 -28.42 24.96 12.50
N THR A 796 -27.35 24.30 12.05
CA THR A 796 -26.81 23.09 12.66
C THR A 796 -26.45 23.31 14.14
N LEU A 797 -25.73 24.39 14.45
CA LEU A 797 -25.36 24.72 15.84
C LEU A 797 -26.57 24.93 16.75
N ARG A 798 -27.63 25.60 16.25
CA ARG A 798 -28.89 25.78 17.00
C ARG A 798 -29.63 24.46 17.23
N GLU A 799 -29.70 23.62 16.21
CA GLU A 799 -30.28 22.27 16.32
C GLU A 799 -29.53 21.42 17.35
N ILE A 800 -28.20 21.43 17.31
CA ILE A 800 -27.33 20.75 18.28
C ILE A 800 -27.59 21.27 19.70
N LYS A 801 -27.54 22.59 19.90
CA LYS A 801 -27.76 23.23 21.20
C LYS A 801 -29.14 22.87 21.77
N ALA A 802 -30.17 22.82 20.94
CA ALA A 802 -31.52 22.43 21.35
C ALA A 802 -31.60 20.99 21.89
N GLN A 803 -30.74 20.08 21.44
CA GLN A 803 -30.69 18.70 21.94
C GLN A 803 -29.92 18.54 23.25
N ARG A 804 -29.28 19.60 23.76
CA ARG A 804 -28.54 19.63 25.04
C ARG A 804 -27.52 18.47 25.19
N PRO A 805 -26.55 18.32 24.27
CA PRO A 805 -25.40 17.45 24.51
C PRO A 805 -24.51 18.02 25.61
N ASP A 806 -23.61 17.21 26.16
CA ASP A 806 -22.59 17.64 27.12
C ASP A 806 -21.54 18.55 26.46
N PHE A 807 -21.21 18.30 25.19
CA PHE A 807 -20.35 19.13 24.34
C PHE A 807 -20.56 18.82 22.85
N VAL A 808 -19.99 19.66 21.97
CA VAL A 808 -19.96 19.44 20.51
C VAL A 808 -18.51 19.40 19.99
N VAL A 809 -18.26 18.54 19.00
CA VAL A 809 -17.00 18.54 18.24
C VAL A 809 -17.28 19.04 16.81
N ILE A 810 -16.54 20.06 16.41
CA ILE A 810 -16.43 20.50 15.02
C ILE A 810 -15.30 19.68 14.40
N ASN A 811 -15.63 18.66 13.59
CA ASN A 811 -14.65 17.74 13.00
C ASN A 811 -14.17 18.21 11.63
N GLY A 812 -13.42 19.32 11.61
CA GLY A 812 -12.78 19.90 10.44
C GLY A 812 -13.71 20.57 9.43
N ASP A 813 -13.07 21.32 8.53
CA ASP A 813 -13.66 21.99 7.38
C ASP A 813 -14.86 22.90 7.74
N PHE A 814 -14.74 23.65 8.84
CA PHE A 814 -15.76 24.63 9.18
C PHE A 814 -15.64 25.86 8.29
N VAL A 815 -14.41 26.25 7.95
CA VAL A 815 -14.09 27.30 6.97
C VAL A 815 -13.61 26.69 5.65
N ASP A 816 -13.54 27.46 4.57
CA ASP A 816 -13.07 26.96 3.26
C ASP A 816 -11.58 27.25 2.97
N GLU A 817 -11.05 28.39 3.43
CA GLU A 817 -9.75 28.91 2.94
C GLU A 817 -8.73 29.23 4.04
N ALA A 818 -9.09 29.03 5.32
CA ALA A 818 -8.23 29.30 6.47
C ALA A 818 -7.62 30.72 6.53
N SER A 819 -8.24 31.72 5.89
CA SER A 819 -7.75 33.09 6.07
C SER A 819 -7.98 33.51 7.53
N PRO A 820 -7.17 34.44 8.09
CA PRO A 820 -7.42 34.94 9.44
C PRO A 820 -8.83 35.49 9.63
N ALA A 821 -9.43 36.07 8.58
CA ALA A 821 -10.81 36.54 8.62
C ALA A 821 -11.83 35.39 8.69
N ASP A 822 -11.60 34.29 7.97
CA ASP A 822 -12.47 33.10 8.01
C ASP A 822 -12.50 32.49 9.41
N LEU A 823 -11.31 32.32 10.02
CA LEU A 823 -11.18 31.72 11.35
C LEU A 823 -11.75 32.63 12.45
N ALA A 824 -11.59 33.94 12.32
CA ALA A 824 -12.23 34.91 13.22
C ALA A 824 -13.77 34.87 13.08
N LEU A 825 -14.30 34.71 11.87
CA LEU A 825 -15.74 34.50 11.66
C LEU A 825 -16.20 33.17 12.28
N ALA A 826 -15.42 32.10 12.12
CA ALA A 826 -15.72 30.82 12.76
C ALA A 826 -15.82 30.92 14.27
N ARG A 827 -14.84 31.57 14.94
CA ARG A 827 -14.91 31.84 16.37
C ARG A 827 -16.18 32.61 16.73
N ARG A 828 -16.50 33.66 15.97
CA ARG A 828 -17.69 34.47 16.21
C ARG A 828 -18.99 33.64 16.11
N VAL A 829 -19.13 32.85 15.05
CA VAL A 829 -20.30 31.97 14.84
C VAL A 829 -20.44 30.98 16.00
N LEU A 830 -19.35 30.33 16.41
CA LEU A 830 -19.37 29.38 17.54
C LEU A 830 -19.77 30.08 18.86
N THR A 831 -19.16 31.22 19.16
CA THR A 831 -19.46 31.98 20.39
C THR A 831 -20.90 32.49 20.40
N GLU A 832 -21.41 33.02 19.29
CA GLU A 832 -22.77 33.57 19.22
C GLU A 832 -23.85 32.48 19.34
N GLU A 833 -23.68 31.33 18.68
CA GLU A 833 -24.70 30.28 18.68
C GLU A 833 -24.63 29.38 19.92
N LEU A 834 -23.43 29.06 20.40
CA LEU A 834 -23.25 28.14 21.53
C LEU A 834 -23.17 28.88 22.88
N GLY A 835 -22.51 30.04 22.91
CA GLY A 835 -22.20 30.77 24.15
C GLY A 835 -21.31 29.96 25.09
N ASP A 836 -21.33 30.31 26.38
CA ASP A 836 -20.61 29.58 27.43
C ASP A 836 -21.38 28.36 27.96
N GLU A 837 -22.62 28.15 27.48
CA GLU A 837 -23.53 27.10 27.94
C GLU A 837 -23.18 25.70 27.40
N LEU A 838 -22.63 25.62 26.19
CA LEU A 838 -22.27 24.36 25.54
C LEU A 838 -20.79 24.35 25.15
N PRO A 839 -19.93 23.57 25.85
CA PRO A 839 -18.54 23.40 25.48
C PRO A 839 -18.39 22.87 24.04
N TRP A 840 -17.36 23.36 23.35
CA TRP A 840 -17.04 22.91 22.00
C TRP A 840 -15.55 22.65 21.83
N TYR A 841 -15.24 21.68 20.97
CA TYR A 841 -13.90 21.32 20.54
C TYR A 841 -13.82 21.43 19.02
N TYR A 842 -12.69 21.89 18.50
CA TYR A 842 -12.51 22.09 17.05
C TYR A 842 -11.27 21.33 16.58
N VAL A 843 -11.49 20.28 15.80
CA VAL A 843 -10.46 19.50 15.10
C VAL A 843 -10.21 20.15 13.74
N PRO A 844 -8.96 20.46 13.35
CA PRO A 844 -8.69 21.04 12.04
C PRO A 844 -8.77 19.99 10.91
N GLY A 845 -9.41 20.38 9.81
CA GLY A 845 -9.42 19.68 8.52
C GLY A 845 -8.51 20.36 7.49
N ASN A 846 -8.49 19.86 6.26
CA ASN A 846 -7.62 20.40 5.21
C ASN A 846 -8.03 21.82 4.77
N HIS A 847 -9.27 22.23 4.95
CA HIS A 847 -9.68 23.60 4.68
C HIS A 847 -9.26 24.59 5.79
N GLU A 848 -8.77 24.11 6.93
CA GLU A 848 -8.09 24.93 7.94
C GLU A 848 -6.60 25.19 7.64
N ILE A 849 -6.06 24.62 6.55
CA ILE A 849 -4.74 24.95 6.01
C ILE A 849 -4.75 25.43 4.55
N MET A 850 -5.88 25.34 3.82
CA MET A 850 -5.94 25.52 2.36
C MET A 850 -5.29 26.81 1.84
N GLY A 851 -5.58 27.96 2.45
CA GLY A 851 -5.05 29.26 2.00
C GLY A 851 -3.54 29.43 2.24
N PRO A 852 -3.06 29.41 3.50
CA PRO A 852 -1.64 29.60 3.81
C PRO A 852 -0.76 28.38 3.51
N GLY A 853 -1.34 27.18 3.35
CA GLY A 853 -0.62 25.92 3.28
C GLY A 853 -0.06 25.43 4.62
N THR A 854 -0.36 26.12 5.73
CA THR A 854 0.10 25.77 7.10
C THR A 854 -1.01 25.96 8.12
N ILE A 855 -0.92 25.26 9.26
CA ILE A 855 -1.89 25.32 10.35
C ILE A 855 -1.75 26.57 11.24
N ASP A 856 -0.83 27.48 10.93
CA ASP A 856 -0.47 28.58 11.83
C ASP A 856 -1.60 29.57 12.05
N ASN A 857 -2.44 29.81 11.03
CA ASN A 857 -3.60 30.68 11.17
C ASN A 857 -4.60 30.09 12.18
N PHE A 858 -4.88 28.78 12.07
CA PHE A 858 -5.74 28.07 13.01
C PHE A 858 -5.14 28.10 14.41
N ARG A 859 -3.84 27.81 14.56
CA ARG A 859 -3.15 27.82 15.87
C ARG A 859 -3.21 29.19 16.54
N ARG A 860 -3.07 30.29 15.78
CA ARG A 860 -3.21 31.65 16.34
C ARG A 860 -4.61 31.97 16.81
N GLU A 861 -5.63 31.51 16.08
CA GLU A 861 -7.02 31.78 16.44
C GLU A 861 -7.51 30.85 17.56
N PHE A 862 -7.33 29.53 17.42
CA PHE A 862 -7.93 28.49 18.28
C PHE A 862 -6.95 27.82 19.26
N GLY A 863 -5.65 28.01 19.12
CA GLY A 863 -4.63 27.43 20.00
C GLY A 863 -4.24 26.01 19.58
N VAL A 864 -4.60 25.02 20.39
CA VAL A 864 -4.15 23.63 20.16
C VAL A 864 -4.77 23.04 18.89
N THR A 865 -4.01 22.21 18.19
CA THR A 865 -4.46 21.51 16.97
C THR A 865 -4.82 20.05 17.22
N ASN A 866 -4.33 19.50 18.33
CA ASN A 866 -4.64 18.16 18.83
C ASN A 866 -4.78 18.19 20.37
N ARG A 867 -5.45 17.19 20.94
CA ARG A 867 -5.72 17.14 22.39
C ARG A 867 -6.18 15.75 22.84
N VAL A 868 -5.81 15.38 24.07
CA VAL A 868 -6.47 14.30 24.84
C VAL A 868 -7.24 14.89 26.00
N PHE A 869 -8.46 14.41 26.25
CA PHE A 869 -9.22 14.74 27.46
C PHE A 869 -10.16 13.60 27.84
N ASP A 870 -10.50 13.48 29.13
CA ASP A 870 -11.42 12.47 29.62
C ASP A 870 -12.76 13.12 29.99
N HIS A 871 -13.86 12.48 29.62
CA HIS A 871 -15.22 12.89 30.01
C HIS A 871 -16.02 11.68 30.46
N LYS A 872 -16.47 11.69 31.72
CA LYS A 872 -17.33 10.65 32.31
C LYS A 872 -16.86 9.20 32.05
N GLY A 873 -15.55 8.96 32.11
CA GLY A 873 -14.94 7.63 31.92
C GLY A 873 -14.67 7.25 30.46
N THR A 874 -14.85 8.16 29.51
CA THR A 874 -14.45 8.01 28.11
C THR A 874 -13.31 8.97 27.79
N ARG A 875 -12.23 8.47 27.21
CA ARG A 875 -11.11 9.26 26.71
C ARG A 875 -11.37 9.70 25.28
N PHE A 876 -11.18 10.98 25.01
CA PHE A 876 -11.25 11.57 23.68
C PHE A 876 -9.84 11.91 23.22
N VAL A 877 -9.51 11.49 22.00
CA VAL A 877 -8.24 11.79 21.33
C VAL A 877 -8.57 12.53 20.04
N LEU A 878 -8.26 13.82 20.00
CA LEU A 878 -8.47 14.68 18.84
C LEU A 878 -7.15 14.83 18.08
N LEU A 879 -7.12 14.43 16.82
CA LEU A 879 -5.92 14.45 15.98
C LEU A 879 -6.02 15.50 14.88
N ASP A 880 -4.92 16.21 14.65
CA ASP A 880 -4.73 17.06 13.48
C ASP A 880 -4.37 16.20 12.27
N SER A 881 -5.33 16.02 11.37
CA SER A 881 -5.16 15.38 10.07
C SER A 881 -5.32 16.36 8.92
N SER A 882 -5.12 17.67 9.16
CA SER A 882 -5.35 18.73 8.17
C SER A 882 -4.51 18.58 6.89
N THR A 883 -3.38 17.87 6.95
CA THR A 883 -2.53 17.58 5.79
C THR A 883 -2.92 16.29 5.06
N GLY A 884 -4.01 15.62 5.45
CA GLY A 884 -4.41 14.31 4.94
C GLY A 884 -3.61 13.13 5.48
N THR A 885 -2.88 13.33 6.59
CA THR A 885 -2.08 12.34 7.31
C THR A 885 -2.06 12.67 8.80
N VAL A 886 -1.89 11.67 9.67
CA VAL A 886 -1.69 11.85 11.12
C VAL A 886 -0.33 12.49 11.40
N ARG A 887 0.71 12.17 10.63
CA ARG A 887 2.05 12.75 10.80
C ARG A 887 2.15 14.23 10.53
N GLY A 888 1.26 14.82 9.72
CA GLY A 888 1.27 16.26 9.53
C GLY A 888 0.93 17.05 10.79
N GLY A 889 0.23 16.42 11.75
CA GLY A 889 0.06 16.93 13.11
C GLY A 889 1.32 16.85 13.98
N GLY A 890 2.40 16.21 13.49
CA GLY A 890 3.69 16.05 14.14
C GLY A 890 3.88 14.70 14.83
N PHE A 891 5.14 14.26 15.01
CA PHE A 891 5.48 12.99 15.67
C PHE A 891 4.90 12.86 17.08
N ASP A 892 4.90 13.96 17.85
CA ASP A 892 4.37 13.98 19.21
C ASP A 892 2.87 13.63 19.26
N GLN A 893 2.12 13.86 18.18
CA GLN A 893 0.73 13.44 18.06
C GLN A 893 0.59 11.91 17.97
N ALA A 894 1.46 11.23 17.23
CA ALA A 894 1.46 9.77 17.15
C ALA A 894 1.81 9.14 18.51
N VAL A 895 2.78 9.73 19.22
CA VAL A 895 3.10 9.36 20.61
C VAL A 895 1.90 9.60 21.53
N MET A 896 1.24 10.74 21.41
CA MET A 896 0.03 11.07 22.17
C MET A 896 -1.09 10.05 21.93
N LEU A 897 -1.34 9.64 20.69
CA LEU A 897 -2.33 8.62 20.34
C LEU A 897 -1.98 7.27 21.00
N ARG A 898 -0.74 6.79 20.78
CA ARG A 898 -0.26 5.53 21.38
C ARG A 898 -0.44 5.54 22.89
N ASP A 899 0.01 6.61 23.53
CA ASP A 899 -0.04 6.73 24.99
C ASP A 899 -1.47 6.85 25.49
N ALA A 900 -2.38 7.50 24.75
CA ALA A 900 -3.80 7.55 25.08
C ALA A 900 -4.49 6.18 24.99
N LEU A 901 -4.02 5.30 24.10
CA LEU A 901 -4.50 3.93 23.88
C LEU A 901 -3.80 2.87 24.76
N ARG A 902 -2.90 3.27 25.67
CA ARG A 902 -2.44 2.36 26.73
C ARG A 902 -3.58 2.09 27.72
N ASP A 903 -3.50 1.02 28.49
CA ASP A 903 -4.49 0.79 29.54
C ASP A 903 -4.32 1.82 30.67
N HIS A 904 -5.39 2.56 30.96
CA HIS A 904 -5.43 3.58 32.02
C HIS A 904 -6.65 3.35 32.93
N ASP A 905 -6.43 3.08 34.22
CA ASP A 905 -7.45 3.19 35.26
C ASP A 905 -7.60 4.69 35.62
N PRO A 906 -8.67 5.41 35.18
CA PRO A 906 -10.08 5.01 35.31
C PRO A 906 -10.91 5.03 34.00
N VAL A 907 -10.29 4.94 32.83
CA VAL A 907 -10.98 5.04 31.53
C VAL A 907 -11.61 3.69 31.16
N ASN A 908 -12.88 3.70 30.75
CA ASN A 908 -13.63 2.50 30.31
C ASN A 908 -13.81 2.44 28.78
N SER A 909 -13.52 3.53 28.08
CA SER A 909 -13.65 3.61 26.62
C SER A 909 -12.83 4.74 26.00
N VAL A 910 -12.52 4.64 24.72
CA VAL A 910 -11.82 5.67 23.94
C VAL A 910 -12.57 6.03 22.66
N VAL A 911 -12.57 7.31 22.29
CA VAL A 911 -13.02 7.82 20.99
C VAL A 911 -11.87 8.60 20.36
N VAL A 912 -11.43 8.17 19.18
CA VAL A 912 -10.50 8.90 18.33
C VAL A 912 -11.29 9.70 17.31
N LEU A 913 -11.00 11.00 17.17
CA LEU A 913 -11.60 11.86 16.17
C LEU A 913 -10.51 12.56 15.36
N GLU A 914 -10.68 12.52 14.04
CA GLU A 914 -9.87 13.26 13.09
C GLU A 914 -10.70 13.59 11.85
N HIS A 915 -10.28 14.57 11.05
CA HIS A 915 -11.06 14.97 9.87
C HIS A 915 -11.01 13.94 8.74
N HIS A 916 -9.82 13.46 8.36
CA HIS A 916 -9.67 12.44 7.29
C HIS A 916 -9.85 11.03 7.86
N PRO A 917 -10.87 10.25 7.44
CA PRO A 917 -11.06 8.89 7.92
C PRO A 917 -9.97 7.93 7.45
N THR A 918 -9.77 6.82 8.17
CA THR A 918 -8.89 5.73 7.72
C THR A 918 -9.37 5.08 6.43
N ARG A 919 -10.68 5.10 6.16
CA ARG A 919 -11.31 4.48 4.98
C ARG A 919 -12.36 5.39 4.37
N ASP A 920 -12.34 5.55 3.06
CA ASP A 920 -13.37 6.24 2.29
C ASP A 920 -14.28 5.16 1.67
N PRO A 921 -15.60 5.14 1.94
CA PRO A 921 -16.52 4.13 1.40
C PRO A 921 -16.79 4.34 -0.09
N THR A 922 -16.51 5.53 -0.65
CA THR A 922 -16.75 5.80 -2.07
C THR A 922 -15.82 4.98 -2.97
N PRO A 923 -16.23 4.71 -4.23
CA PRO A 923 -15.37 4.06 -5.22
C PRO A 923 -14.04 4.78 -5.51
N THR A 924 -13.96 6.09 -5.29
CA THR A 924 -12.78 6.91 -5.63
C THR A 924 -11.70 6.87 -4.57
N LYS A 925 -12.04 6.53 -3.31
CA LYS A 925 -11.11 6.48 -2.17
C LYS A 925 -10.31 7.80 -1.97
N GLY A 926 -10.87 8.92 -2.40
CA GLY A 926 -10.17 10.20 -2.51
C GLY A 926 -10.12 10.99 -1.21
N SER A 927 -10.89 10.58 -0.21
CA SER A 927 -11.08 11.33 1.04
C SER A 927 -10.59 10.59 2.29
N GLN A 928 -9.82 9.52 2.14
CA GLN A 928 -9.22 8.81 3.28
C GLN A 928 -7.81 9.33 3.59
N LEU A 929 -7.25 8.94 4.74
CA LEU A 929 -5.83 9.13 5.04
C LEU A 929 -4.98 8.65 3.85
N SER A 930 -4.13 9.56 3.37
CA SER A 930 -3.28 9.32 2.21
C SER A 930 -2.16 8.34 2.52
N ASP A 931 -1.67 8.34 3.77
CA ASP A 931 -0.74 7.34 4.28
C ASP A 931 -1.52 6.11 4.75
N ARG A 932 -1.40 5.02 3.99
CA ARG A 932 -2.10 3.77 4.30
C ARG A 932 -1.48 3.04 5.49
N LEU A 933 -0.20 3.22 5.78
CA LEU A 933 0.43 2.63 6.98
C LEU A 933 -0.10 3.31 8.25
N GLU A 934 -0.34 4.62 8.22
CA GLU A 934 -0.97 5.32 9.34
C GLU A 934 -2.41 4.86 9.56
N ALA A 935 -3.18 4.66 8.49
CA ALA A 935 -4.54 4.15 8.57
C ALA A 935 -4.55 2.76 9.24
N ASP A 936 -3.61 1.89 8.88
CA ASP A 936 -3.42 0.56 9.46
C ASP A 936 -3.14 0.65 10.95
N VAL A 937 -2.18 1.49 11.35
CA VAL A 937 -1.78 1.62 12.74
C VAL A 937 -2.88 2.21 13.63
N VAL A 938 -3.68 3.15 13.10
CA VAL A 938 -4.85 3.67 13.83
C VAL A 938 -5.89 2.56 14.03
N GLU A 939 -6.17 1.76 13.00
CA GLU A 939 -7.11 0.63 13.06
C GLU A 939 -6.62 -0.46 14.03
N ASP A 940 -5.37 -0.89 13.88
CA ASP A 940 -4.74 -1.91 14.71
C ASP A 940 -4.67 -1.51 16.17
N TRP A 941 -4.25 -0.29 16.50
CA TRP A 941 -4.14 0.14 17.90
C TRP A 941 -5.51 0.26 18.58
N LEU A 942 -6.55 0.66 17.86
CA LEU A 942 -7.91 0.69 18.40
C LEU A 942 -8.46 -0.72 18.62
N ALA A 943 -8.24 -1.63 17.64
CA ALA A 943 -8.62 -3.02 17.75
C ALA A 943 -7.88 -3.72 18.90
N ASP A 944 -6.58 -3.49 19.02
CA ASP A 944 -5.73 -4.03 20.09
C ASP A 944 -6.08 -3.49 21.46
N PHE A 945 -6.37 -2.20 21.59
CA PHE A 945 -6.89 -1.64 22.84
C PHE A 945 -8.15 -2.37 23.27
N ARG A 946 -9.14 -2.53 22.37
CA ARG A 946 -10.38 -3.25 22.66
C ARG A 946 -10.12 -4.71 23.02
N ARG A 947 -9.27 -5.39 22.25
CA ARG A 947 -8.95 -6.82 22.43
C ARG A 947 -8.22 -7.10 23.75
N THR A 948 -7.24 -6.27 24.11
CA THR A 948 -6.38 -6.49 25.27
C THR A 948 -7.01 -6.03 26.58
N THR A 949 -7.87 -5.00 26.54
CA THR A 949 -8.50 -4.43 27.75
C THR A 949 -9.96 -4.83 27.94
N GLY A 950 -10.66 -5.24 26.87
CA GLY A 950 -12.11 -5.44 26.86
C GLY A 950 -12.93 -4.15 26.94
N LYS A 951 -12.29 -2.97 26.85
CA LYS A 951 -12.91 -1.64 26.93
C LYS A 951 -13.48 -1.20 25.58
N GLY A 952 -14.37 -0.20 25.59
CA GLY A 952 -14.95 0.36 24.37
C GLY A 952 -13.95 1.17 23.55
N ALA A 953 -13.95 1.04 22.24
CA ALA A 953 -13.19 1.89 21.33
C ALA A 953 -14.11 2.39 20.21
N ALA A 954 -13.84 3.55 19.63
CA ALA A 954 -14.55 4.06 18.46
C ALA A 954 -13.70 5.08 17.69
N PHE A 955 -13.96 5.20 16.38
CA PHE A 955 -13.35 6.19 15.51
C PHE A 955 -14.41 7.06 14.84
N ILE A 956 -14.16 8.37 14.73
CA ILE A 956 -15.04 9.32 14.04
C ILE A 956 -14.24 10.19 13.07
N GLY A 957 -14.49 9.98 11.77
CA GLY A 957 -13.97 10.74 10.64
C GLY A 957 -15.00 11.72 10.05
N ALA A 958 -14.59 12.47 9.03
CA ALA A 958 -15.44 13.37 8.23
C ALA A 958 -14.93 13.40 6.76
N HIS A 959 -14.87 14.57 6.12
CA HIS A 959 -14.19 14.84 4.84
C HIS A 959 -14.80 14.24 3.56
N VAL A 960 -15.31 13.00 3.61
CA VAL A 960 -15.89 12.29 2.44
C VAL A 960 -17.13 12.99 1.90
N GLY A 961 -17.86 13.69 2.76
CA GLY A 961 -19.08 14.42 2.40
C GLY A 961 -20.34 13.56 2.28
N LEU A 962 -20.37 12.44 2.99
CA LEU A 962 -21.54 11.59 3.20
C LEU A 962 -21.51 10.99 4.62
N PHE A 963 -22.69 10.66 5.15
CA PHE A 963 -22.82 9.92 6.40
C PHE A 963 -22.63 8.42 6.15
N HIS A 964 -21.72 7.78 6.88
CA HIS A 964 -21.50 6.33 6.77
C HIS A 964 -21.03 5.75 8.09
N ALA A 965 -21.39 4.50 8.38
CA ALA A 965 -20.92 3.79 9.54
C ALA A 965 -20.50 2.37 9.18
N SER A 966 -19.41 1.92 9.78
CA SER A 966 -18.85 0.59 9.59
C SER A 966 -18.19 0.08 10.87
N ARG A 967 -17.55 -1.08 10.79
CA ARG A 967 -16.85 -1.70 11.91
C ARG A 967 -15.64 -2.45 11.41
N VAL A 968 -14.52 -2.26 12.08
CA VAL A 968 -13.23 -2.91 11.79
C VAL A 968 -12.78 -3.58 13.08
N ASP A 969 -12.62 -4.91 13.07
CA ASP A 969 -12.17 -5.70 14.23
C ASP A 969 -12.89 -5.35 15.56
N GLY A 970 -14.22 -5.20 15.48
CA GLY A 970 -15.09 -4.88 16.61
C GLY A 970 -15.23 -3.39 16.94
N VAL A 971 -14.37 -2.53 16.38
CA VAL A 971 -14.37 -1.07 16.62
C VAL A 971 -15.33 -0.39 15.63
N PRO A 972 -16.36 0.35 16.09
CA PRO A 972 -17.23 1.14 15.23
C PRO A 972 -16.49 2.36 14.65
N TYR A 973 -16.68 2.58 13.35
CA TYR A 973 -16.18 3.72 12.58
C TYR A 973 -17.37 4.53 12.07
N LEU A 974 -17.35 5.83 12.31
CA LEU A 974 -18.34 6.78 11.81
C LEU A 974 -17.66 7.79 10.89
N ILE A 975 -18.22 8.02 9.71
CA ILE A 975 -17.94 9.21 8.90
C ILE A 975 -19.12 10.16 9.08
N ASN A 976 -18.86 11.31 9.69
CA ASN A 976 -19.84 12.38 9.76
C ASN A 976 -19.92 13.09 8.40
N GLY A 977 -21.14 13.25 7.89
CA GLY A 977 -21.39 13.94 6.62
C GLY A 977 -21.45 15.47 6.76
N ASN A 978 -21.78 16.14 5.66
CA ASN A 978 -21.72 17.60 5.59
C ASN A 978 -22.76 18.30 6.46
N SER A 979 -22.34 19.36 7.14
CA SER A 979 -23.26 20.25 7.88
C SER A 979 -23.61 21.53 7.12
N GLY A 980 -22.91 21.85 6.03
CA GLY A 980 -23.21 23.03 5.19
C GLY A 980 -22.94 22.83 3.71
N LYS A 981 -21.74 22.36 3.34
CA LYS A 981 -21.37 22.12 1.95
C LYS A 981 -22.30 21.10 1.28
N ALA A 982 -22.52 21.25 -0.03
CA ALA A 982 -23.24 20.25 -0.82
C ALA A 982 -22.65 18.84 -0.62
N PRO A 983 -23.47 17.81 -0.33
CA PRO A 983 -23.00 16.42 -0.13
C PRO A 983 -22.39 15.81 -1.39
N ALA A 984 -21.42 14.91 -1.21
CA ALA A 984 -20.63 14.31 -2.30
C ALA A 984 -21.22 13.00 -2.88
N GLY A 985 -22.26 12.44 -2.25
CA GLY A 985 -22.86 11.15 -2.64
C GLY A 985 -24.38 11.19 -2.87
N GLU A 986 -24.92 10.01 -3.17
CA GLU A 986 -26.37 9.76 -3.31
C GLU A 986 -27.09 9.91 -1.97
N ALA A 987 -28.30 10.46 -1.99
CA ALA A 987 -29.08 10.72 -0.78
C ALA A 987 -29.40 9.44 0.03
N GLY A 988 -29.73 8.34 -0.64
CA GLY A 988 -30.00 7.05 0.00
C GLY A 988 -28.76 6.35 0.58
N ARG A 989 -27.56 6.83 0.26
CA ARG A 989 -26.27 6.31 0.75
C ARG A 989 -25.52 7.35 1.58
N GLY A 990 -26.27 8.17 2.35
CA GLY A 990 -25.69 9.15 3.27
C GLY A 990 -25.33 10.51 2.68
N GLY A 991 -25.57 10.73 1.38
CA GLY A 991 -25.33 12.02 0.72
C GLY A 991 -26.41 13.05 1.01
N PHE A 992 -26.45 13.58 2.23
CA PHE A 992 -27.37 14.66 2.65
C PHE A 992 -26.66 15.57 3.67
N THR A 993 -27.23 16.73 3.99
CA THR A 993 -26.69 17.61 5.03
C THR A 993 -27.29 17.31 6.40
N GLY A 994 -26.53 17.47 7.47
CA GLY A 994 -26.99 17.20 8.83
C GLY A 994 -25.85 17.18 9.84
N TRP A 995 -26.06 16.44 10.92
CA TRP A 995 -25.10 16.26 12.01
C TRP A 995 -25.38 14.97 12.78
N THR A 996 -24.47 14.54 13.66
CA THR A 996 -24.64 13.30 14.43
C THR A 996 -24.69 13.57 15.93
N MET A 997 -25.65 12.96 16.62
CA MET A 997 -25.69 12.87 18.09
C MET A 997 -25.17 11.50 18.52
N LEU A 998 -24.19 11.45 19.41
CA LEU A 998 -23.68 10.20 19.97
C LEU A 998 -24.10 10.09 21.43
N GLY A 999 -24.67 8.94 21.81
CA GLY A 999 -24.99 8.62 23.19
C GLY A 999 -24.04 7.58 23.76
N VAL A 1000 -23.62 7.79 25.01
CA VAL A 1000 -22.59 6.98 25.66
C VAL A 1000 -23.13 6.38 26.95
N ASP A 1001 -23.00 5.06 27.10
CA ASP A 1001 -23.22 4.34 28.35
C ASP A 1001 -22.03 3.39 28.62
N PRO A 1002 -20.99 3.85 29.34
CA PRO A 1002 -19.78 3.05 29.58
C PRO A 1002 -20.03 1.84 30.49
N ARG A 1003 -21.23 1.70 31.07
CA ARG A 1003 -21.63 0.53 31.87
C ARG A 1003 -22.09 -0.64 30.99
N ARG A 1004 -22.42 -0.37 29.72
CA ARG A 1004 -22.68 -1.41 28.73
C ARG A 1004 -21.34 -1.96 28.23
N GLY A 1005 -21.31 -3.21 27.77
CA GLY A 1005 -20.08 -3.83 27.26
C GLY A 1005 -19.53 -3.13 26.01
N ALA A 1006 -18.30 -3.48 25.62
CA ALA A 1006 -17.59 -2.87 24.49
C ALA A 1006 -18.34 -2.89 23.14
N ASP A 1007 -19.38 -3.70 23.01
CA ASP A 1007 -20.20 -3.83 21.80
C ASP A 1007 -21.41 -2.88 21.74
N ASP A 1008 -21.85 -2.32 22.88
CA ASP A 1008 -23.06 -1.47 22.97
C ASP A 1008 -22.85 -0.22 23.84
N TRP A 1009 -21.62 0.16 24.16
CA TRP A 1009 -21.36 1.35 24.98
C TRP A 1009 -21.66 2.67 24.24
N LEU A 1010 -21.56 2.70 22.91
CA LEU A 1010 -21.75 3.88 22.07
C LEU A 1010 -22.79 3.61 20.97
N ALA A 1011 -23.66 4.59 20.71
CA ALA A 1011 -24.59 4.55 19.59
C ALA A 1011 -24.70 5.94 18.93
N ALA A 1012 -24.93 5.96 17.62
CA ALA A 1012 -25.07 7.17 16.81
C ALA A 1012 -26.51 7.39 16.33
N GLU A 1013 -26.98 8.61 16.49
CA GLU A 1013 -28.22 9.12 15.92
C GLU A 1013 -27.84 10.15 14.83
N ILE A 1014 -27.99 9.76 13.56
CA ILE A 1014 -27.65 10.61 12.41
C ILE A 1014 -28.88 11.46 12.06
N ARG A 1015 -28.71 12.77 12.18
CA ARG A 1015 -29.78 13.76 12.16
C ARG A 1015 -29.67 14.63 10.90
N PRO A 1016 -30.37 14.27 9.81
CA PRO A 1016 -30.41 15.10 8.61
C PRO A 1016 -31.11 16.43 8.90
N HIS A 1017 -30.75 17.50 8.18
CA HIS A 1017 -31.60 18.68 8.10
C HIS A 1017 -32.93 18.31 7.44
N VAL A 1018 -34.03 18.76 8.01
CA VAL A 1018 -35.37 18.51 7.50
C VAL A 1018 -36.00 19.82 7.08
N ASP A 1019 -36.25 20.01 5.78
CA ASP A 1019 -37.07 21.15 5.30
C ASP A 1019 -38.55 20.75 5.28
N THR A 1020 -38.83 19.57 4.73
CA THR A 1020 -40.14 18.91 4.83
C THR A 1020 -39.95 17.42 5.09
N LEU A 1021 -40.91 16.79 5.76
CA LEU A 1021 -40.97 15.35 5.98
C LEU A 1021 -42.33 14.86 5.48
N THR A 1022 -42.35 13.77 4.72
CA THR A 1022 -43.55 13.10 4.24
C THR A 1022 -43.54 11.64 4.69
N LEU A 1023 -44.72 11.11 5.00
CA LEU A 1023 -44.95 9.72 5.38
C LEU A 1023 -45.94 9.12 4.39
N ASP A 1024 -45.49 8.14 3.60
CA ASP A 1024 -46.32 7.39 2.68
C ASP A 1024 -46.75 6.07 3.32
N ALA A 1025 -48.06 5.91 3.46
CA ALA A 1025 -48.69 4.75 4.06
C ALA A 1025 -50.10 4.56 3.50
N PRO A 1026 -50.52 3.32 3.17
CA PRO A 1026 -51.84 3.08 2.61
C PRO A 1026 -52.92 3.22 3.67
N THR A 1027 -54.03 3.88 3.35
CA THR A 1027 -55.15 4.10 4.29
C THR A 1027 -55.75 2.80 4.84
N VAL A 1028 -55.62 1.68 4.13
CA VAL A 1028 -56.07 0.35 4.55
C VAL A 1028 -54.98 -0.70 4.34
N VAL A 1029 -54.68 -1.49 5.38
CA VAL A 1029 -53.77 -2.65 5.32
C VAL A 1029 -54.54 -3.93 5.62
N ARG A 1030 -54.49 -4.90 4.70
CA ARG A 1030 -55.25 -6.16 4.85
C ARG A 1030 -54.41 -7.27 5.44
N MET A 1031 -55.02 -8.07 6.30
CA MET A 1031 -54.39 -9.29 6.81
C MET A 1031 -53.99 -10.20 5.65
N GLY A 1032 -52.79 -10.79 5.72
CA GLY A 1032 -52.22 -11.63 4.66
C GLY A 1032 -51.53 -10.85 3.52
N THR A 1033 -51.65 -9.52 3.48
CA THR A 1033 -50.99 -8.66 2.48
C THR A 1033 -50.20 -7.56 3.18
N PRO A 1034 -48.90 -7.76 3.44
CA PRO A 1034 -48.04 -6.73 4.03
C PRO A 1034 -48.05 -5.45 3.18
N ALA A 1035 -48.00 -4.30 3.84
CA ALA A 1035 -47.84 -3.00 3.21
C ALA A 1035 -46.42 -2.48 3.41
N GLN A 1036 -45.90 -1.74 2.43
CA GLN A 1036 -44.67 -0.97 2.59
C GLN A 1036 -45.00 0.42 3.13
N ILE A 1037 -44.26 0.84 4.14
CA ILE A 1037 -44.31 2.16 4.74
C ILE A 1037 -42.98 2.82 4.45
N THR A 1038 -43.03 4.00 3.83
CA THR A 1038 -41.83 4.78 3.52
C THR A 1038 -42.01 6.19 4.04
N ALA A 1039 -40.90 6.84 4.37
CA ALA A 1039 -40.88 8.25 4.67
C ALA A 1039 -39.72 8.90 3.90
N THR A 1040 -39.92 10.15 3.51
CA THR A 1040 -38.95 10.91 2.72
C THR A 1040 -38.88 12.32 3.28
N LEU A 1041 -37.67 12.85 3.42
CA LEU A 1041 -37.45 14.25 3.75
C LEU A 1041 -36.85 14.99 2.56
N THR A 1042 -36.98 16.32 2.55
CA THR A 1042 -36.40 17.18 1.52
C THR A 1042 -35.32 18.09 2.08
N GLN A 1043 -34.31 18.36 1.25
CA GLN A 1043 -33.28 19.38 1.45
C GLN A 1043 -33.13 20.17 0.15
N ALA A 1044 -33.72 21.36 0.09
CA ALA A 1044 -33.95 22.06 -1.18
C ALA A 1044 -34.61 21.13 -2.22
N ALA A 1045 -33.95 20.88 -3.37
CA ALA A 1045 -34.45 19.97 -4.41
C ALA A 1045 -34.13 18.48 -4.17
N ARG A 1046 -33.31 18.14 -3.17
CA ARG A 1046 -32.88 16.77 -2.88
C ARG A 1046 -33.94 16.04 -2.07
N GLN A 1047 -34.31 14.84 -2.48
CA GLN A 1047 -35.13 13.92 -1.69
C GLN A 1047 -34.22 12.92 -0.98
N VAL A 1048 -34.39 12.77 0.33
CA VAL A 1048 -33.61 11.86 1.17
C VAL A 1048 -34.56 10.83 1.76
N PRO A 1049 -34.39 9.53 1.46
CA PRO A 1049 -35.22 8.49 2.06
C PRO A 1049 -34.91 8.38 3.55
N VAL A 1050 -35.94 8.18 4.37
CA VAL A 1050 -35.82 7.89 5.80
C VAL A 1050 -35.52 6.40 5.95
N ALA A 1051 -34.26 6.06 5.64
CA ALA A 1051 -33.67 4.74 5.78
C ALA A 1051 -32.21 4.92 6.19
N HIS A 1052 -31.54 3.84 6.63
CA HIS A 1052 -30.12 3.89 6.98
C HIS A 1052 -29.32 4.62 5.87
N PRO A 1053 -28.44 5.58 6.22
CA PRO A 1053 -27.96 5.91 7.56
C PRO A 1053 -28.81 6.91 8.36
N VAL A 1054 -29.95 7.41 7.85
CA VAL A 1054 -30.83 8.30 8.61
C VAL A 1054 -31.39 7.57 9.83
N THR A 1055 -31.29 8.21 11.00
CA THR A 1055 -32.00 7.76 12.21
C THR A 1055 -33.41 8.34 12.23
N ALA A 1056 -34.39 7.49 12.51
CA ALA A 1056 -35.78 7.86 12.70
C ALA A 1056 -36.31 7.34 14.03
N ASP A 1057 -37.35 7.99 14.56
CA ASP A 1057 -38.10 7.51 15.72
C ASP A 1057 -39.53 7.22 15.28
N TRP A 1058 -39.83 5.93 15.09
CA TRP A 1058 -41.15 5.44 14.73
C TRP A 1058 -41.98 5.23 15.98
N SER A 1059 -43.16 5.84 16.02
CA SER A 1059 -44.09 5.74 17.13
C SER A 1059 -45.51 5.51 16.64
N GLY A 1060 -46.40 5.09 17.54
CA GLY A 1060 -47.79 4.85 17.16
C GLY A 1060 -48.72 4.67 18.34
N SER A 1061 -49.99 4.36 18.05
CA SER A 1061 -50.98 4.04 19.07
C SER A 1061 -50.62 2.75 19.81
N LEU A 1062 -51.08 2.57 21.05
CA LEU A 1062 -50.77 1.43 21.93
C LEU A 1062 -51.10 0.03 21.35
N ASN A 1063 -51.88 -0.01 20.27
CA ASN A 1063 -52.23 -1.22 19.53
C ASN A 1063 -51.34 -1.47 18.29
N LEU A 1064 -50.27 -0.71 18.07
CA LEU A 1064 -49.25 -0.97 17.05
C LEU A 1064 -47.96 -1.46 17.73
N HIS A 1065 -47.39 -2.57 17.25
CA HIS A 1065 -46.03 -2.97 17.61
C HIS A 1065 -45.04 -2.41 16.61
N ILE A 1066 -43.95 -1.81 17.07
CA ILE A 1066 -42.84 -1.33 16.24
C ILE A 1066 -41.56 -2.00 16.74
N GLY A 1067 -40.75 -2.50 15.81
CA GLY A 1067 -39.49 -3.18 16.11
C GLY A 1067 -39.56 -4.69 15.79
N PRO A 1068 -38.76 -5.54 16.47
CA PRO A 1068 -38.67 -6.95 16.12
C PRO A 1068 -39.95 -7.73 16.45
N ALA A 1069 -40.22 -8.82 15.73
CA ALA A 1069 -41.46 -9.61 15.90
C ALA A 1069 -41.63 -10.22 17.31
N HIS A 1070 -40.54 -10.46 18.03
CA HIS A 1070 -40.62 -10.91 19.41
C HIS A 1070 -41.07 -9.72 20.28
N GLY A 1071 -42.19 -9.87 21.00
CA GLY A 1071 -42.78 -8.78 21.78
C GLY A 1071 -44.22 -8.44 21.39
N LEU A 1072 -44.74 -9.03 20.32
CA LEU A 1072 -46.15 -8.90 19.96
C LEU A 1072 -47.08 -9.27 21.12
N ARG A 1073 -48.10 -8.42 21.34
CA ARG A 1073 -49.08 -8.57 22.41
C ARG A 1073 -50.46 -8.92 21.84
N PRO A 1074 -51.32 -9.59 22.62
CA PRO A 1074 -52.66 -9.98 22.18
C PRO A 1074 -53.60 -8.84 21.86
N TRP A 1075 -53.25 -7.56 22.06
CA TRP A 1075 -54.06 -6.40 21.64
C TRP A 1075 -53.49 -5.66 20.43
N HIS A 1076 -52.29 -6.02 19.95
CA HIS A 1076 -51.72 -5.39 18.77
C HIS A 1076 -52.52 -5.73 17.50
N VAL A 1077 -52.90 -4.69 16.74
CA VAL A 1077 -53.64 -4.81 15.49
C VAL A 1077 -52.73 -4.84 14.26
N ALA A 1078 -51.50 -4.33 14.38
CA ALA A 1078 -50.46 -4.41 13.36
C ALA A 1078 -49.06 -4.51 13.98
N TRP A 1079 -48.10 -4.86 13.13
CA TRP A 1079 -46.68 -4.90 13.42
C TRP A 1079 -45.90 -4.19 12.31
N LEU A 1080 -45.13 -3.16 12.65
CA LEU A 1080 -44.17 -2.50 11.76
C LEU A 1080 -42.75 -2.98 12.07
N ASP A 1081 -42.06 -3.46 11.05
CA ASP A 1081 -40.61 -3.63 11.09
C ASP A 1081 -39.94 -2.38 10.49
N PRO A 1082 -39.33 -1.50 11.31
CA PRO A 1082 -38.70 -0.27 10.83
C PRO A 1082 -37.44 -0.53 10.00
N THR A 1083 -36.85 -1.74 10.05
CA THR A 1083 -35.69 -2.09 9.21
C THR A 1083 -36.10 -2.30 7.76
N THR A 1084 -37.27 -2.91 7.53
CA THR A 1084 -37.75 -3.25 6.19
C THR A 1084 -38.87 -2.34 5.70
N GLY A 1085 -39.36 -1.43 6.54
CA GLY A 1085 -40.56 -0.63 6.26
C GLY A 1085 -41.84 -1.46 6.20
N THR A 1086 -41.81 -2.75 6.56
CA THR A 1086 -42.92 -3.66 6.33
C THR A 1086 -43.93 -3.60 7.46
N LEU A 1087 -45.17 -3.20 7.15
CA LEU A 1087 -46.30 -3.20 8.07
C LEU A 1087 -47.22 -4.41 7.80
N LYS A 1088 -47.38 -5.27 8.80
CA LYS A 1088 -48.28 -6.44 8.74
C LYS A 1088 -49.50 -6.23 9.63
N ALA A 1089 -50.70 -6.33 9.03
CA ALA A 1089 -51.95 -6.36 9.78
C ALA A 1089 -52.14 -7.72 10.48
N LEU A 1090 -52.46 -7.68 11.76
CA LEU A 1090 -52.65 -8.86 12.63
C LEU A 1090 -54.13 -9.12 12.93
N ARG A 1091 -54.95 -8.07 13.02
CA ARG A 1091 -56.42 -8.14 13.17
C ARG A 1091 -57.05 -6.83 12.71
N PRO A 1092 -58.38 -6.75 12.51
CA PRO A 1092 -59.05 -5.51 12.17
C PRO A 1092 -59.01 -4.46 13.30
N GLY A 1093 -58.83 -3.19 12.94
CA GLY A 1093 -58.78 -2.08 13.89
C GLY A 1093 -58.15 -0.82 13.30
N GLN A 1094 -58.28 0.30 14.00
CA GLN A 1094 -57.66 1.56 13.61
C GLN A 1094 -56.39 1.79 14.43
N LEU A 1095 -55.35 2.32 13.80
CA LEU A 1095 -54.10 2.67 14.46
C LEU A 1095 -53.56 4.00 13.93
N THR A 1096 -52.76 4.68 14.75
CA THR A 1096 -51.98 5.84 14.33
C THR A 1096 -50.52 5.44 14.21
N LEU A 1097 -49.89 5.85 13.12
CA LEU A 1097 -48.46 5.68 12.87
C LEU A 1097 -47.82 7.06 12.74
N ALA A 1098 -46.65 7.23 13.33
CA ALA A 1098 -45.88 8.46 13.29
C ALA A 1098 -44.40 8.15 13.05
N VAL A 1099 -43.73 9.05 12.36
CA VAL A 1099 -42.27 9.04 12.18
C VAL A 1099 -41.73 10.41 12.53
N THR A 1100 -40.69 10.43 13.37
CA THR A 1100 -39.97 11.64 13.74
C THR A 1100 -38.54 11.57 13.22
N VAL A 1101 -38.10 12.61 12.51
CA VAL A 1101 -36.72 12.74 12.02
C VAL A 1101 -36.22 14.13 12.40
N ASN A 1102 -35.11 14.19 13.14
CA ASN A 1102 -34.51 15.43 13.64
C ASN A 1102 -35.53 16.43 14.25
N GLY A 1103 -36.50 15.93 15.02
CA GLY A 1103 -37.55 16.73 15.67
C GLY A 1103 -38.77 17.09 14.81
N ALA A 1104 -38.75 16.84 13.50
CA ALA A 1104 -39.91 16.96 12.63
C ALA A 1104 -40.74 15.66 12.67
N THR A 1105 -42.03 15.74 12.97
CA THR A 1105 -42.92 14.57 13.07
C THR A 1105 -44.02 14.59 12.01
N GLN A 1106 -44.21 13.48 11.31
CA GLN A 1106 -45.41 13.22 10.51
C GLN A 1106 -46.25 12.11 11.11
N ARG A 1107 -47.58 12.22 10.96
CA ARG A 1107 -48.55 11.25 11.49
C ARG A 1107 -49.58 10.88 10.44
N THR A 1108 -49.98 9.61 10.43
CA THR A 1108 -51.07 9.10 9.61
C THR A 1108 -51.93 8.11 10.39
N THR A 1109 -53.19 7.97 10.00
CA THR A 1109 -54.12 7.02 10.60
C THR A 1109 -54.50 5.96 9.57
N LEU A 1110 -54.37 4.69 9.96
CA LEU A 1110 -54.49 3.54 9.08
C LEU A 1110 -55.56 2.60 9.63
N THR A 1111 -56.28 1.92 8.74
CA THR A 1111 -57.25 0.88 9.11
C THR A 1111 -56.71 -0.49 8.72
N THR A 1112 -56.58 -1.38 9.69
CA THR A 1112 -56.32 -2.81 9.44
C THR A 1112 -57.64 -3.53 9.21
N ALA A 1113 -57.70 -4.42 8.22
CA ALA A 1113 -58.93 -5.09 7.80
C ALA A 1113 -58.73 -6.56 7.47
N LEU A 1114 -59.84 -7.33 7.47
CA LEU A 1114 -59.84 -8.73 7.06
C LEU A 1114 -59.38 -8.90 5.59
N PRO A 1115 -58.89 -10.09 5.22
CA PRO A 1115 -58.56 -10.40 3.83
C PRO A 1115 -59.82 -10.28 2.95
N THR A 1116 -59.64 -9.79 1.72
CA THR A 1116 -60.69 -9.85 0.69
C THR A 1116 -60.69 -11.23 0.07
N TRP A 1117 -61.63 -12.08 0.50
CA TRP A 1117 -61.89 -13.35 -0.18
C TRP A 1117 -62.69 -13.07 -1.45
N PRO A 1118 -62.31 -13.59 -2.62
CA PRO A 1118 -63.16 -13.49 -3.81
C PRO A 1118 -64.51 -14.13 -3.48
N ARG A 1119 -65.61 -13.40 -3.71
CA ARG A 1119 -66.94 -14.00 -3.71
C ARG A 1119 -66.92 -15.12 -4.74
N ALA A 1120 -67.16 -16.36 -4.31
CA ALA A 1120 -67.41 -17.46 -5.22
C ALA A 1120 -68.55 -17.04 -6.17
N THR A 1121 -68.25 -16.87 -7.45
CA THR A 1121 -69.25 -16.74 -8.50
C THR A 1121 -69.98 -18.09 -8.57
N ALA A 1122 -71.23 -18.10 -8.13
CA ALA A 1122 -72.16 -19.22 -8.29
C ALA A 1122 -72.66 -19.32 -9.73
#